data_AF-A0A851QZH0-F1
#
_entry.id   AF-A0A851QZH0-F1
#
_cell.length_a   1.000
_cell.length_b   1.000
_cell.length_c   1.000
_cell.angle_alpha   90.00
_cell.angle_beta   90.00
_cell.angle_gamma   90.00
#
_symmetry.space_group_name_H-M   'P 1'
#
loop_
_entity.id
_entity.type
_entity.pdbx_description
1 polymer ?
#
loop_
_entity_poly.entity_id
_entity_poly.type
_entity_poly.pdbx_seq_one_letter_code
_entity_poly.pdbx_strand_id
1 'polypeptide(L)'
;VGNRDDSNLYINMKLKAAAEIGISANHIKLPNTATEADVLKCIASLNADPAVHGFIVQLPLDSNKPINTEKITNAVAPEKDVDGLSSINAGKLSRGDLGDCFIPCTPKGCMELIRQTGVQVAGKRAVVIGRSKIVGAPMHDLLLWNNATVTTCHSKTSTLAEEVGKADILVVAAGRAEMVKGEWIKPGAIVIDCGINHVPDSTKASGKRVVGDVAYSSAKEKASFITPVPGGVGPMTVAMLMQSTVESAQRFLEKFQPGKWTIQYNQLTLQMPVPSDIEISKACMPKPIEQVAKEVGLFPDEVELYGQTKAKVQLSVLKRLQNQPDGKYVVVTGITPTPLGEGKSTTTVGLVQALGAHLHQNVFACVRQPSQGPTFGIKGGAAGGGYCQVVPMEEFNLHLTGDIHAITAANNLVAAAIDARIFHELTQSDQALYNRLVPSVNGVRKFSDIQIRRLQKLGINKTDPMALTKEEVNAFVRLDIDPGTITWQRVLDTNDRFLRKITIGQSVTEKGFTRTAQFDITVSSEIMAVLALADGLDDMKKRFGRMVVASSKKGQPVTADDLGVTGALAVLMKDAVKPNLMQTLEGTPVFVHAGPFANIAHGNSSVLADKIALKLVGKDGFVVTEAGFGADIGMEKFFNIKCRYSGLRPHVVVLVATVRALKMHGGGPAVTAGVPLPKEYTEENLQLVAKGCSNLKKQIQNARLFGVPVVVAVNAFKTDTKAELALVVQHAKEAGAFDAVECTHWAEGGKGALALAQAVQRASQAPSNFRFLYNVELPVVDKIRLIAQQVYGARDVELLPEAQEKVALYTKQGFGNLPICMAKTHLSLSHDPEQKGAPTGFVLPIRDIRASVGAGFLYPLVGTMSTMPGLPTRPCFYDIDLDSVSGEVNGLF
;
A
#
# COMPACT_ATOMS: atom_id res chain seq x y z
N VAL A 1 33.23 -10.07 13.11
CA VAL A 1 33.25 -11.55 13.26
C VAL A 1 34.39 -11.88 14.19
N GLY A 2 34.14 -12.69 15.23
CA GLY A 2 35.16 -13.10 16.20
C GLY A 2 35.41 -12.10 17.34
N ASN A 3 36.57 -12.24 18.01
CA ASN A 3 36.84 -11.64 19.31
C ASN A 3 38.22 -10.97 19.44
N ARG A 4 38.87 -10.62 18.33
CA ARG A 4 40.16 -9.91 18.33
C ARG A 4 40.17 -8.64 19.19
N ASP A 5 41.09 -8.58 20.15
CA ASP A 5 41.21 -7.48 21.13
C ASP A 5 41.55 -6.13 20.51
N ASP A 6 42.43 -6.12 19.51
CA ASP A 6 42.81 -4.91 18.76
C ASP A 6 41.62 -4.29 18.00
N SER A 7 40.75 -5.14 17.46
CA SER A 7 39.50 -4.74 16.80
C SER A 7 38.48 -4.16 17.79
N ASN A 8 38.34 -4.77 18.97
CA ASN A 8 37.38 -4.34 20.00
C ASN A 8 37.67 -2.92 20.50
N LEU A 9 38.95 -2.56 20.68
CA LEU A 9 39.33 -1.19 21.07
C LEU A 9 38.85 -0.15 20.04
N TYR A 10 39.05 -0.44 18.75
CA TYR A 10 38.68 0.47 17.67
C TYR A 10 37.15 0.58 17.51
N ILE A 11 36.43 -0.52 17.71
CA ILE A 11 34.95 -0.52 17.76
C ILE A 11 34.45 0.38 18.89
N ASN A 12 35.02 0.26 20.09
CA ASN A 12 34.60 1.07 21.24
C ASN A 12 34.83 2.58 20.99
N MET A 13 35.93 2.95 20.33
CA MET A 13 36.18 4.35 19.94
C MET A 13 35.09 4.88 18.99
N LYS A 14 34.68 4.09 17.99
CA LYS A 14 33.62 4.47 17.04
C LYS A 14 32.28 4.63 17.74
N LEU A 15 31.90 3.70 18.61
CA LEU A 15 30.66 3.77 19.37
C LEU A 15 30.61 4.99 20.29
N LYS A 16 31.73 5.29 20.97
CA LYS A 16 31.85 6.49 21.80
C LYS A 16 31.71 7.77 20.98
N ALA A 17 32.45 7.88 19.87
CA ALA A 17 32.38 9.05 18.98
C ALA A 17 30.97 9.23 18.40
N ALA A 18 30.30 8.16 17.98
CA ALA A 18 28.92 8.20 17.50
C ALA A 18 27.96 8.73 18.57
N ALA A 19 28.07 8.22 19.81
CA ALA A 19 27.24 8.66 20.93
C ALA A 19 27.46 10.14 21.28
N GLU A 20 28.71 10.62 21.26
CA GLU A 20 29.06 12.02 21.55
C GLU A 20 28.41 13.03 20.59
N ILE A 21 28.22 12.66 19.33
CA ILE A 21 27.62 13.52 18.31
C ILE A 21 26.14 13.18 18.00
N GLY A 22 25.54 12.27 18.76
CA GLY A 22 24.12 11.90 18.63
C GLY A 22 23.79 10.91 17.49
N ILE A 23 24.77 10.19 16.94
CA ILE A 23 24.53 9.10 16.00
C ILE A 23 24.17 7.82 16.77
N SER A 24 23.02 7.23 16.43
CA SER A 24 22.64 5.89 16.91
C SER A 24 23.48 4.83 16.22
N ALA A 25 24.43 4.22 16.94
CA ALA A 25 25.31 3.18 16.42
C ALA A 25 25.07 1.84 17.12
N ASN A 26 24.94 0.77 16.32
CA ASN A 26 24.74 -0.60 16.81
C ASN A 26 25.92 -1.49 16.40
N HIS A 27 26.47 -2.26 17.34
CA HIS A 27 27.50 -3.26 17.06
C HIS A 27 26.86 -4.65 16.90
N ILE A 28 26.81 -5.17 15.68
CA ILE A 28 26.36 -6.53 15.40
C ILE A 28 27.55 -7.49 15.47
N LYS A 29 27.61 -8.27 16.55
CA LYS A 29 28.70 -9.22 16.80
C LYS A 29 28.33 -10.63 16.35
N LEU A 30 28.95 -11.08 15.26
CA LEU A 30 28.86 -12.46 14.78
C LEU A 30 29.96 -13.34 15.41
N PRO A 31 29.64 -14.59 15.80
CA PRO A 31 30.62 -15.51 16.38
C PRO A 31 31.73 -15.87 15.38
N ASN A 32 32.87 -16.33 15.87
CA ASN A 32 33.98 -16.79 15.00
C ASN A 32 33.63 -18.05 14.17
N THR A 33 32.49 -18.69 14.44
CA THR A 33 31.93 -19.80 13.69
C THR A 33 31.01 -19.38 12.54
N ALA A 34 30.73 -18.07 12.40
CA ALA A 34 29.85 -17.57 11.34
C ALA A 34 30.41 -17.89 9.95
N THR A 35 29.53 -18.29 9.05
CA THR A 35 29.88 -18.58 7.65
C THR A 35 29.84 -17.31 6.80
N GLU A 36 30.41 -17.35 5.60
CA GLU A 36 30.28 -16.26 4.62
C GLU A 36 28.81 -15.93 4.34
N ALA A 37 27.94 -16.95 4.28
CA ALA A 37 26.50 -16.77 4.06
C ALA A 37 25.83 -16.02 5.22
N ASP A 38 26.23 -16.29 6.47
CA ASP A 38 25.70 -15.58 7.64
C ASP A 38 26.06 -14.09 7.60
N VAL A 39 27.30 -13.78 7.22
CA VAL A 39 27.76 -12.38 7.08
C VAL A 39 27.00 -11.69 5.94
N LEU A 40 26.88 -12.33 4.77
CA LEU A 40 26.14 -11.78 3.63
C LEU A 40 24.67 -11.54 3.96
N LYS A 41 24.02 -12.46 4.69
CA LYS A 41 22.63 -12.30 5.14
C LYS A 41 22.48 -11.10 6.08
N CYS A 42 23.44 -10.88 6.99
CA CYS A 42 23.46 -9.71 7.85
C CYS A 42 23.60 -8.41 7.04
N ILE A 43 24.55 -8.36 6.09
CA ILE A 43 24.75 -7.21 5.21
C ILE A 43 23.50 -6.93 4.37
N ALA A 44 22.87 -7.96 3.78
CA ALA A 44 21.65 -7.81 3.01
C ALA A 44 20.52 -7.19 3.84
N SER A 45 20.37 -7.60 5.10
CA SER A 45 19.39 -7.01 6.03
C SER A 45 19.68 -5.54 6.31
N LEU A 46 20.94 -5.16 6.50
CA LEU A 46 21.34 -3.77 6.75
C LEU A 46 21.20 -2.88 5.50
N ASN A 47 21.49 -3.43 4.33
CA ASN A 47 21.26 -2.75 3.05
C ASN A 47 19.77 -2.44 2.86
N ALA A 48 18.89 -3.39 3.19
CA ALA A 48 17.45 -3.22 3.07
C ALA A 48 16.84 -2.28 4.12
N ASP A 49 17.47 -2.11 5.29
CA ASP A 49 16.89 -1.33 6.39
C ASP A 49 17.00 0.20 6.15
N PRO A 50 15.89 0.92 5.92
CA PRO A 50 15.92 2.37 5.68
C PRO A 50 16.33 3.19 6.90
N ALA A 51 16.33 2.62 8.12
CA ALA A 51 16.83 3.30 9.31
C ALA A 51 18.37 3.27 9.40
N VAL A 52 19.02 2.44 8.58
CA VAL A 52 20.48 2.34 8.50
C VAL A 52 20.98 3.20 7.34
N HIS A 53 21.60 4.33 7.69
CA HIS A 53 22.17 5.27 6.71
C HIS A 53 23.62 4.95 6.34
N GLY A 54 24.27 4.06 7.08
CA GLY A 54 25.64 3.67 6.79
C GLY A 54 26.13 2.59 7.73
N PHE A 55 26.99 1.71 7.25
CA PHE A 55 27.64 0.73 8.09
C PHE A 55 28.98 0.30 7.50
N ILE A 56 29.78 -0.36 8.33
CA ILE A 56 31.09 -0.88 7.94
C ILE A 56 31.20 -2.34 8.33
N VAL A 57 32.00 -3.08 7.59
CA VAL A 57 32.47 -4.39 8.02
C VAL A 57 33.82 -4.20 8.69
N GLN A 58 33.90 -4.44 10.00
CA GLN A 58 35.16 -4.30 10.72
C GLN A 58 36.15 -5.39 10.29
N LEU A 59 37.25 -4.97 9.65
CA LEU A 59 38.34 -5.83 9.19
C LEU A 59 39.53 -5.80 10.18
N PRO A 60 40.36 -6.86 10.20
CA PRO A 60 40.17 -8.15 9.52
C PRO A 60 39.09 -9.01 10.19
N LEU A 61 38.51 -9.95 9.45
CA LEU A 61 37.52 -10.90 9.98
C LEU A 61 38.22 -12.01 10.77
N ASP A 62 37.84 -12.21 12.03
CA ASP A 62 38.34 -13.27 12.91
C ASP A 62 37.37 -14.46 12.87
N SER A 63 37.54 -15.34 11.89
CA SER A 63 36.67 -16.48 11.61
C SER A 63 37.48 -17.76 11.50
N ASN A 64 36.96 -18.86 12.06
CA ASN A 64 37.50 -20.20 11.85
C ASN A 64 36.99 -20.86 10.56
N LYS A 65 36.03 -20.21 9.88
CA LYS A 65 35.57 -20.56 8.53
C LYS A 65 36.18 -19.61 7.49
N PRO A 66 36.54 -20.08 6.30
CA PRO A 66 37.02 -19.22 5.23
C PRO A 66 35.92 -18.25 4.80
N ILE A 67 36.24 -16.95 4.75
CA ILE A 67 35.32 -15.89 4.30
C ILE A 67 36.08 -15.00 3.31
N ASN A 68 35.52 -14.79 2.12
CA ASN A 68 36.10 -13.88 1.14
C ASN A 68 35.82 -12.43 1.54
N THR A 69 36.84 -11.76 2.08
CA THR A 69 36.74 -10.36 2.55
C THR A 69 36.35 -9.38 1.44
N GLU A 70 36.81 -9.61 0.20
CA GLU A 70 36.47 -8.74 -0.93
C GLU A 70 35.00 -8.87 -1.32
N LYS A 71 34.48 -10.10 -1.35
CA LYS A 71 33.05 -10.35 -1.58
C LYS A 71 32.19 -9.70 -0.49
N ILE A 72 32.60 -9.83 0.76
CA ILE A 72 31.89 -9.21 1.90
C ILE A 72 31.91 -7.68 1.81
N THR A 73 33.06 -7.08 1.51
CA THR A 73 33.18 -5.62 1.40
C THR A 73 32.34 -5.07 0.25
N ASN A 74 32.33 -5.76 -0.90
CA ASN A 74 31.54 -5.38 -2.08
C ASN A 74 30.04 -5.67 -1.95
N ALA A 75 29.60 -6.39 -0.91
CA ALA A 75 28.19 -6.63 -0.65
C ALA A 75 27.52 -5.44 0.05
N VAL A 76 28.28 -4.52 0.62
CA VAL A 76 27.76 -3.27 1.20
C VAL A 76 27.23 -2.39 0.07
N ALA A 77 25.99 -1.91 0.18
CA ALA A 77 25.42 -1.01 -0.83
C ALA A 77 26.27 0.27 -0.95
N PRO A 78 26.63 0.72 -2.16
CA PRO A 78 27.53 1.88 -2.33
C PRO A 78 27.08 3.14 -1.60
N GLU A 79 25.76 3.36 -1.51
CA GLU A 79 25.16 4.48 -0.78
C GLU A 79 25.28 4.37 0.76
N LYS A 80 25.50 3.17 1.31
CA LYS A 80 25.69 2.91 2.75
C LYS A 80 27.13 2.57 3.12
N ASP A 81 28.02 2.48 2.13
CA ASP A 81 29.46 2.23 2.29
C ASP A 81 30.17 3.52 2.73
N VAL A 82 29.92 3.90 3.98
CA VAL A 82 30.47 5.12 4.60
C VAL A 82 31.98 5.07 4.82
N ASP A 83 32.60 3.90 4.64
CA ASP A 83 34.06 3.72 4.64
C ASP A 83 34.67 3.70 3.23
N GLY A 84 33.84 3.81 2.18
CA GLY A 84 34.27 3.96 0.78
C GLY A 84 35.07 2.77 0.23
N LEU A 85 34.96 1.58 0.81
CA LEU A 85 35.82 0.43 0.47
C LEU A 85 35.27 -0.47 -0.64
N SER A 86 34.01 -0.30 -1.04
CA SER A 86 33.42 -1.03 -2.15
C SER A 86 34.10 -0.67 -3.49
N SER A 87 34.11 -1.61 -4.42
CA SER A 87 34.66 -1.42 -5.76
C SER A 87 33.97 -0.30 -6.54
N ILE A 88 32.67 -0.06 -6.27
CA ILE A 88 31.91 1.02 -6.89
C ILE A 88 32.42 2.38 -6.40
N ASN A 89 32.53 2.60 -5.09
CA ASN A 89 33.06 3.85 -4.55
C ASN A 89 34.54 4.04 -4.91
N ALA A 90 35.36 2.99 -4.82
CA ALA A 90 36.75 3.06 -5.26
C ALA A 90 36.89 3.41 -6.76
N GLY A 91 36.02 2.84 -7.60
CA GLY A 91 35.96 3.15 -9.03
C GLY A 91 35.54 4.59 -9.33
N LYS A 92 34.54 5.11 -8.60
CA LYS A 92 34.11 6.51 -8.68
C LYS A 92 35.23 7.48 -8.29
N LEU A 93 35.95 7.20 -7.19
CA LEU A 93 37.12 7.97 -6.78
C LEU A 93 38.20 7.99 -7.86
N SER A 94 38.55 6.81 -8.41
CA SER A 94 39.58 6.71 -9.44
C SER A 94 39.22 7.49 -10.72
N ARG A 95 37.92 7.59 -11.04
CA ARG A 95 37.40 8.36 -12.18
C ARG A 95 37.25 9.87 -11.92
N GLY A 96 37.36 10.31 -10.67
CA GLY A 96 37.18 11.72 -10.29
C GLY A 96 35.72 12.11 -10.02
N ASP A 97 34.82 11.14 -9.85
CA ASP A 97 33.39 11.36 -9.57
C ASP A 97 33.14 11.71 -8.09
N LEU A 98 33.91 12.65 -7.54
CA LEU A 98 33.99 12.95 -6.09
C LEU A 98 32.65 13.42 -5.49
N GLY A 99 31.74 13.98 -6.30
CA GLY A 99 30.42 14.45 -5.86
C GLY A 99 29.41 13.33 -5.54
N ASP A 100 29.62 12.14 -6.10
CA ASP A 100 28.74 10.96 -5.91
C ASP A 100 29.53 9.75 -5.37
N CYS A 101 30.60 10.02 -4.63
CA CYS A 101 31.51 9.02 -4.09
C CYS A 101 31.58 9.11 -2.56
N PHE A 102 31.63 7.97 -1.87
CA PHE A 102 32.17 7.93 -0.51
C PHE A 102 33.67 7.67 -0.57
N ILE A 103 34.44 8.62 -0.06
CA ILE A 103 35.91 8.53 -0.05
C ILE A 103 36.34 7.68 1.14
N PRO A 104 37.33 6.77 0.99
CA PRO A 104 37.83 6.00 2.11
C PRO A 104 38.25 6.86 3.30
N CYS A 105 37.79 6.51 4.51
CA CYS A 105 37.86 7.39 5.67
C CYS A 105 39.30 7.77 6.06
N THR A 106 40.24 6.83 5.91
CA THR A 106 41.65 7.07 6.26
C THR A 106 42.29 8.10 5.31
N PRO A 107 42.27 7.90 3.98
CA PRO A 107 42.65 8.94 3.01
C PRO A 107 41.92 10.29 3.18
N LYS A 108 40.60 10.27 3.42
CA LYS A 108 39.82 11.49 3.70
C LYS A 108 40.38 12.23 4.93
N GLY A 109 40.73 11.48 5.98
CA GLY A 109 41.34 12.02 7.20
C GLY A 109 42.74 12.58 6.97
N CYS A 110 43.53 11.96 6.09
CA CYS A 110 44.85 12.47 5.69
C CYS A 110 44.72 13.81 4.95
N MET A 111 43.77 13.93 4.03
CA MET A 111 43.48 15.18 3.32
C MET A 111 43.06 16.29 4.30
N GLU A 112 42.22 15.96 5.28
CA GLU A 112 41.81 16.93 6.30
C GLU A 112 43.00 17.38 7.17
N LEU A 113 43.88 16.46 7.58
CA LEU A 113 45.11 16.81 8.32
C LEU A 113 46.03 17.71 7.50
N ILE A 114 46.21 17.43 6.21
CA ILE A 114 46.98 18.28 5.29
C ILE A 114 46.33 19.66 5.20
N ARG A 115 45.01 19.74 5.07
CA ARG A 115 44.26 21.01 5.02
C ARG A 115 44.49 21.88 6.26
N GLN A 116 44.54 21.27 7.45
CA GLN A 116 44.75 21.95 8.72
C GLN A 116 46.17 22.55 8.86
N THR A 117 47.14 22.10 8.06
CA THR A 117 48.48 22.73 8.02
C THR A 117 48.48 24.10 7.34
N GLY A 118 47.43 24.44 6.59
CA GLY A 118 47.35 25.66 5.78
C GLY A 118 48.11 25.60 4.45
N VAL A 119 48.80 24.49 4.14
CA VAL A 119 49.52 24.33 2.87
C VAL A 119 48.56 23.91 1.75
N GLN A 120 48.62 24.63 0.62
CA GLN A 120 47.86 24.28 -0.57
C GLN A 120 48.45 23.04 -1.26
N VAL A 121 47.59 22.06 -1.55
CA VAL A 121 47.96 20.80 -2.24
C VAL A 121 48.26 21.03 -3.73
N ALA A 122 47.50 21.92 -4.37
CA ALA A 122 47.64 22.20 -5.79
C ALA A 122 49.08 22.65 -6.15
N GLY A 123 49.66 22.03 -7.17
CA GLY A 123 51.02 22.31 -7.65
C GLY A 123 52.14 21.72 -6.80
N LYS A 124 51.84 21.05 -5.68
CA LYS A 124 52.84 20.38 -4.85
C LYS A 124 53.22 19.02 -5.41
N ARG A 125 54.43 18.55 -5.07
CA ARG A 125 54.87 17.18 -5.31
C ARG A 125 54.48 16.31 -4.12
N ALA A 126 53.57 15.39 -4.34
CA ALA A 126 53.13 14.42 -3.36
C ALA A 126 53.79 13.05 -3.60
N VAL A 127 54.25 12.41 -2.53
CA VAL A 127 54.72 11.02 -2.58
C VAL A 127 53.87 10.17 -1.65
N VAL A 128 53.28 9.11 -2.19
CA VAL A 128 52.48 8.15 -1.44
C VAL A 128 53.23 6.82 -1.39
N ILE A 129 53.63 6.38 -0.20
CA ILE A 129 54.30 5.09 -0.01
C ILE A 129 53.27 4.07 0.46
N GLY A 130 52.93 3.13 -0.42
CA GLY A 130 51.92 2.11 -0.16
C GLY A 130 50.99 1.97 -1.36
N ARG A 131 50.62 0.73 -1.68
CA ARG A 131 49.73 0.39 -2.81
C ARG A 131 48.50 -0.39 -2.37
N SER A 132 48.14 -0.27 -1.09
CA SER A 132 46.96 -0.95 -0.53
C SER A 132 45.68 -0.35 -1.10
N LYS A 133 44.63 -1.18 -1.18
CA LYS A 133 43.28 -0.75 -1.56
C LYS A 133 42.62 0.18 -0.52
N ILE A 134 43.16 0.23 0.70
CA ILE A 134 42.57 0.95 1.85
C ILE A 134 43.11 2.39 1.96
N VAL A 135 44.42 2.57 1.75
CA VAL A 135 45.06 3.89 1.95
C VAL A 135 45.87 4.32 0.73
N GLY A 136 46.79 3.47 0.25
CA GLY A 136 47.78 3.86 -0.75
C GLY A 136 47.17 4.33 -2.08
N ALA A 137 46.41 3.46 -2.75
CA ALA A 137 45.81 3.80 -4.04
C ALA A 137 44.77 4.93 -3.93
N PRO A 138 43.83 4.93 -2.95
CA PRO A 138 42.90 6.04 -2.79
C PRO A 138 43.57 7.38 -2.47
N MET A 139 44.66 7.39 -1.69
CA MET A 139 45.39 8.63 -1.39
C MET A 139 46.07 9.20 -2.65
N HIS A 140 46.58 8.32 -3.52
CA HIS A 140 47.10 8.73 -4.81
C HIS A 140 46.02 9.48 -5.62
N ASP A 141 44.86 8.85 -5.80
CA ASP A 141 43.76 9.43 -6.56
C ASP A 141 43.29 10.76 -5.95
N LEU A 142 43.16 10.84 -4.62
CA LEU A 142 42.74 12.09 -3.95
C LEU A 142 43.73 13.24 -4.16
N LEU A 143 45.03 13.00 -4.00
CA LEU A 143 46.04 14.05 -4.20
C LEU A 143 46.07 14.48 -5.67
N LEU A 144 45.92 13.54 -6.60
CA LEU A 144 45.84 13.80 -8.03
C LEU A 144 44.64 14.70 -8.36
N TRP A 145 43.44 14.34 -7.89
CA TRP A 145 42.23 15.14 -8.08
C TRP A 145 42.24 16.47 -7.32
N ASN A 146 43.18 16.65 -6.38
CA ASN A 146 43.47 17.93 -5.72
C ASN A 146 44.67 18.67 -6.36
N ASN A 147 44.99 18.35 -7.62
CA ASN A 147 45.98 19.02 -8.47
C ASN A 147 47.44 18.92 -7.97
N ALA A 148 47.79 17.89 -7.21
CA ALA A 148 49.18 17.58 -6.91
C ALA A 148 49.82 16.76 -8.05
N THR A 149 51.14 16.88 -8.22
CA THR A 149 51.92 15.88 -8.96
C THR A 149 52.20 14.72 -8.03
N VAL A 150 51.63 13.55 -8.29
CA VAL A 150 51.70 12.41 -7.36
C VAL A 150 52.63 11.31 -7.86
N THR A 151 53.52 10.85 -7.00
CA THR A 151 54.36 9.66 -7.24
C THR A 151 54.01 8.57 -6.22
N THR A 152 53.61 7.39 -6.70
CA THR A 152 53.31 6.25 -5.85
C THR A 152 54.52 5.34 -5.72
N CYS A 153 54.97 5.12 -4.49
CA CYS A 153 56.10 4.25 -4.16
C CYS A 153 55.64 3.04 -3.32
N HIS A 154 56.49 2.03 -3.21
CA HIS A 154 56.27 0.87 -2.34
C HIS A 154 57.59 0.33 -1.82
N SER A 155 57.56 -0.66 -0.93
CA SER A 155 58.75 -1.26 -0.29
C SER A 155 59.75 -1.96 -1.24
N LYS A 156 59.51 -1.90 -2.55
CA LYS A 156 60.37 -2.44 -3.61
C LYS A 156 60.80 -1.38 -4.63
N THR A 157 60.44 -0.11 -4.41
CA THR A 157 60.93 1.01 -5.21
C THR A 157 62.43 1.16 -4.96
N SER A 158 63.26 1.05 -6.01
CA SER A 158 64.72 1.04 -5.89
C SER A 158 65.29 2.37 -5.40
N THR A 159 64.68 3.48 -5.79
CA THR A 159 65.09 4.86 -5.44
C THR A 159 64.21 5.48 -4.36
N LEU A 160 63.69 4.66 -3.42
CA LEU A 160 62.67 5.11 -2.46
C LEU A 160 63.10 6.36 -1.66
N ALA A 161 64.34 6.41 -1.17
CA ALA A 161 64.85 7.56 -0.42
C ALA A 161 64.92 8.84 -1.28
N GLU A 162 65.29 8.72 -2.55
CA GLU A 162 65.35 9.85 -3.48
C GLU A 162 63.96 10.41 -3.80
N GLU A 163 62.97 9.54 -3.98
CA GLU A 163 61.59 9.97 -4.19
C GLU A 163 61.02 10.67 -2.94
N VAL A 164 61.27 10.12 -1.75
CA VAL A 164 60.89 10.76 -0.47
C VAL A 164 61.50 12.16 -0.35
N GLY A 165 62.76 12.35 -0.76
CA GLY A 165 63.45 13.64 -0.71
C GLY A 165 62.88 14.71 -1.64
N LYS A 166 62.01 14.35 -2.60
CA LYS A 166 61.34 15.28 -3.52
C LYS A 166 59.97 15.72 -3.01
N ALA A 167 59.42 15.06 -1.99
CA ALA A 167 58.05 15.25 -1.53
C ALA A 167 57.85 16.55 -0.75
N ASP A 168 56.94 17.41 -1.20
CA ASP A 168 56.39 18.49 -0.37
C ASP A 168 55.35 17.92 0.62
N ILE A 169 54.63 16.89 0.18
CA ILE A 169 53.64 16.14 0.95
C ILE A 169 54.00 14.66 0.86
N LEU A 170 54.27 14.04 2.00
CA LEU A 170 54.64 12.63 2.10
C LEU A 170 53.55 11.88 2.89
N VAL A 171 52.89 10.91 2.26
CA VAL A 171 51.94 10.02 2.94
C VAL A 171 52.51 8.60 2.98
N VAL A 172 52.64 8.03 4.17
CA VAL A 172 53.30 6.73 4.39
C VAL A 172 52.32 5.72 4.97
N ALA A 173 52.07 4.65 4.22
CA ALA A 173 51.21 3.51 4.56
C ALA A 173 51.83 2.20 4.06
N ALA A 174 53.09 1.97 4.45
CA ALA A 174 53.91 0.84 4.03
C ALA A 174 53.68 -0.43 4.88
N GLY A 175 53.19 -0.28 6.11
CA GLY A 175 53.00 -1.39 7.06
C GLY A 175 54.33 -2.00 7.54
N ARG A 176 55.35 -1.17 7.72
CA ARG A 176 56.69 -1.55 8.19
C ARG A 176 57.21 -0.50 9.16
N ALA A 177 57.40 -0.92 10.42
CA ALA A 177 57.88 -0.07 11.51
C ALA A 177 59.12 0.74 11.12
N GLU A 178 59.02 2.06 11.25
CA GLU A 178 60.12 3.02 11.10
C GLU A 178 60.95 2.83 9.80
N MET A 179 60.33 2.37 8.72
CA MET A 179 60.98 2.16 7.41
C MET A 179 61.49 3.47 6.81
N VAL A 180 60.71 4.54 6.90
CA VAL A 180 61.09 5.87 6.39
C VAL A 180 61.89 6.59 7.46
N LYS A 181 63.13 6.97 7.11
CA LYS A 181 64.05 7.65 8.03
C LYS A 181 64.01 9.17 7.84
N GLY A 182 64.29 9.92 8.91
CA GLY A 182 64.25 11.38 8.92
C GLY A 182 65.15 12.01 7.86
N GLU A 183 66.33 11.43 7.61
CA GLU A 183 67.29 11.88 6.60
C GLU A 183 66.79 11.79 5.16
N TRP A 184 65.73 11.03 4.89
CA TRP A 184 65.12 10.95 3.55
C TRP A 184 64.13 12.09 3.30
N ILE A 185 63.62 12.73 4.36
CA ILE A 185 62.50 13.67 4.29
C ILE A 185 63.01 15.06 3.88
N LYS A 186 62.36 15.65 2.87
CA LYS A 186 62.61 17.02 2.43
C LYS A 186 62.36 18.01 3.59
N PRO A 187 63.30 18.92 3.91
CA PRO A 187 63.07 19.95 4.92
C PRO A 187 61.81 20.77 4.63
N GLY A 188 60.95 20.91 5.63
CA GLY A 188 59.67 21.63 5.52
C GLY A 188 58.51 20.81 4.93
N ALA A 189 58.70 19.53 4.60
CA ALA A 189 57.62 18.68 4.10
C ALA A 189 56.54 18.42 5.16
N ILE A 190 55.32 18.15 4.68
CA ILE A 190 54.22 17.61 5.50
C ILE A 190 54.30 16.09 5.44
N VAL A 191 54.32 15.44 6.60
CA VAL A 191 54.44 13.99 6.71
C VAL A 191 53.20 13.41 7.40
N ILE A 192 52.44 12.61 6.67
CA ILE A 192 51.30 11.85 7.20
C ILE A 192 51.71 10.38 7.31
N ASP A 193 51.86 9.90 8.54
CA ASP A 193 52.17 8.51 8.88
C ASP A 193 50.89 7.77 9.26
N CYS A 194 50.44 6.90 8.35
CA CYS A 194 49.26 6.06 8.51
C CYS A 194 49.60 4.68 9.11
N GLY A 195 50.88 4.35 9.26
CA GLY A 195 51.34 3.05 9.73
C GLY A 195 51.02 2.82 11.20
N ILE A 196 50.61 1.61 11.56
CA ILE A 196 50.49 1.17 12.96
C ILE A 196 51.26 -0.13 13.10
N ASN A 197 52.40 -0.07 13.79
CA ASN A 197 53.27 -1.21 14.03
C ASN A 197 53.57 -1.34 15.53
N HIS A 198 53.99 -2.53 15.94
CA HIS A 198 54.45 -2.78 17.31
C HIS A 198 55.91 -3.19 17.29
N VAL A 199 56.73 -2.52 18.09
CA VAL A 199 58.13 -2.91 18.33
C VAL A 199 58.32 -3.29 19.80
N PRO A 200 59.20 -4.25 20.13
CA PRO A 200 59.48 -4.61 21.52
C PRO A 200 59.90 -3.39 22.35
N ASP A 201 59.33 -3.26 23.54
CA ASP A 201 59.67 -2.22 24.51
C ASP A 201 59.43 -2.73 25.92
N SER A 202 60.50 -3.07 26.62
CA SER A 202 60.47 -3.57 27.99
C SER A 202 60.01 -2.53 29.01
N THR A 203 59.93 -1.25 28.63
CA THR A 203 59.44 -0.16 29.51
C THR A 203 57.92 -0.05 29.53
N LYS A 204 57.21 -0.74 28.61
CA LYS A 204 55.75 -0.77 28.55
C LYS A 204 55.23 -2.06 29.20
N ALA A 205 54.11 -1.96 29.92
CA ALA A 205 53.44 -3.11 30.54
C ALA A 205 53.03 -4.21 29.52
N SER A 206 52.79 -3.83 28.26
CA SER A 206 52.49 -4.73 27.14
C SER A 206 53.74 -5.41 26.54
N GLY A 207 54.95 -5.05 26.97
CA GLY A 207 56.22 -5.47 26.37
C GLY A 207 56.48 -4.93 24.96
N LYS A 208 55.63 -4.02 24.46
CA LYS A 208 55.66 -3.47 23.11
C LYS A 208 55.22 -2.01 23.09
N ARG A 209 55.88 -1.17 22.30
CA ARG A 209 55.45 0.20 21.98
C ARG A 209 54.87 0.27 20.57
N VAL A 210 53.89 1.14 20.38
CA VAL A 210 53.28 1.42 19.07
C VAL A 210 54.13 2.47 18.36
N VAL A 211 54.48 2.20 17.10
CA VAL A 211 55.24 3.11 16.23
C VAL A 211 54.64 3.14 14.83
N GLY A 212 54.90 4.21 14.09
CA GLY A 212 54.45 4.35 12.71
C GLY A 212 55.40 3.72 11.71
N ASP A 213 55.14 3.97 10.43
CA ASP A 213 56.05 3.59 9.34
C ASP A 213 57.23 4.57 9.19
N VAL A 214 57.13 5.74 9.84
CA VAL A 214 58.15 6.79 9.85
C VAL A 214 58.86 6.81 11.21
N ALA A 215 60.19 6.96 11.20
CA ALA A 215 60.98 7.19 12.41
C ALA A 215 60.67 8.58 12.99
N TYR A 216 59.63 8.67 13.83
CA TYR A 216 59.03 9.94 14.29
C TYR A 216 60.06 10.94 14.86
N SER A 217 60.99 10.48 15.71
CA SER A 217 61.95 11.38 16.37
C SER A 217 62.85 12.12 15.38
N SER A 218 63.41 11.43 14.38
CA SER A 218 64.28 12.07 13.37
C SER A 218 63.49 12.79 12.28
N ALA A 219 62.28 12.31 11.97
CA ALA A 219 61.41 12.97 11.00
C ALA A 219 60.86 14.32 11.49
N LYS A 220 60.56 14.44 12.79
CA LYS A 220 60.07 15.68 13.42
C LYS A 220 61.07 16.83 13.32
N GLU A 221 62.37 16.55 13.23
CA GLU A 221 63.41 17.57 13.07
C GLU A 221 63.45 18.15 11.64
N LYS A 222 62.87 17.47 10.66
CA LYS A 222 62.88 17.85 9.24
C LYS A 222 61.52 18.33 8.72
N ALA A 223 60.46 17.64 9.10
CA ALA A 223 59.10 17.92 8.67
C ALA A 223 58.57 19.21 9.31
N SER A 224 57.82 20.02 8.54
CA SER A 224 57.06 21.14 9.11
C SER A 224 55.87 20.65 9.94
N PHE A 225 55.27 19.55 9.50
CA PHE A 225 54.19 18.85 10.20
C PHE A 225 54.40 17.35 10.11
N ILE A 226 54.19 16.64 11.22
CA ILE A 226 54.20 15.17 11.25
C ILE A 226 53.11 14.63 12.17
N THR A 227 52.34 13.66 11.70
CA THR A 227 51.32 12.99 12.52
C THR A 227 51.95 12.08 13.57
N PRO A 228 51.53 12.14 14.85
CA PRO A 228 52.01 11.21 15.87
C PRO A 228 51.40 9.82 15.68
N VAL A 229 52.16 8.78 16.05
CA VAL A 229 51.67 7.40 16.10
C VAL A 229 51.93 6.82 17.49
N PRO A 230 50.89 6.49 18.28
CA PRO A 230 49.45 6.64 17.98
C PRO A 230 48.95 8.09 18.11
N GLY A 231 47.73 8.36 17.62
CA GLY A 231 47.00 9.61 17.88
C GLY A 231 46.83 10.57 16.69
N GLY A 232 47.52 10.34 15.57
CA GLY A 232 47.37 11.14 14.36
C GLY A 232 46.21 10.69 13.46
N VAL A 233 46.49 9.80 12.51
CA VAL A 233 45.52 9.42 11.46
C VAL A 233 44.31 8.63 12.01
N GLY A 234 44.51 7.75 12.98
CA GLY A 234 43.45 6.88 13.51
C GLY A 234 42.19 7.60 14.02
N PRO A 235 42.31 8.61 14.91
CA PRO A 235 41.19 9.45 15.34
C PRO A 235 40.50 10.16 14.17
N MET A 236 41.26 10.64 13.18
CA MET A 236 40.70 11.27 11.99
C MET A 236 39.92 10.29 11.12
N THR A 237 40.35 9.03 10.98
CA THR A 237 39.57 7.99 10.32
C THR A 237 38.20 7.82 10.98
N VAL A 238 38.13 7.82 12.32
CA VAL A 238 36.85 7.73 13.05
C VAL A 238 36.00 8.98 12.81
N ALA A 239 36.59 10.17 12.85
CA ALA A 239 35.87 11.41 12.58
C ALA A 239 35.30 11.46 11.15
N MET A 240 36.07 11.04 10.14
CA MET A 240 35.62 10.98 8.75
C MET A 240 34.52 9.92 8.55
N LEU A 241 34.59 8.80 9.26
CA LEU A 241 33.52 7.79 9.26
C LEU A 241 32.19 8.38 9.76
N MET A 242 32.24 9.15 10.85
CA MET A 242 31.06 9.85 11.35
C MET A 242 30.54 10.87 10.33
N GLN A 243 31.44 11.68 9.75
CA GLN A 243 31.08 12.66 8.73
C GLN A 243 30.42 12.00 7.51
N SER A 244 31.03 10.95 6.95
CA SER A 244 30.46 10.19 5.83
C SER A 244 29.10 9.56 6.18
N THR A 245 28.89 9.17 7.43
CA THR A 245 27.60 8.65 7.90
C THR A 245 26.52 9.73 7.93
N VAL A 246 26.86 10.95 8.37
CA VAL A 246 25.97 12.11 8.31
C VAL A 246 25.69 12.51 6.86
N GLU A 247 26.72 12.55 6.00
CA GLU A 247 26.57 12.80 4.56
C GLU A 247 25.62 11.79 3.91
N SER A 248 25.72 10.50 4.26
CA SER A 248 24.81 9.49 3.75
C SER A 248 23.36 9.69 4.23
N ALA A 249 23.17 10.00 5.51
CA ALA A 249 21.85 10.32 6.04
C ALA A 249 21.22 11.55 5.36
N GLN A 250 22.01 12.59 5.06
CA GLN A 250 21.58 13.77 4.31
C GLN A 250 21.15 13.40 2.88
N ARG A 251 22.01 12.67 2.15
CA ARG A 251 21.70 12.17 0.79
C ARG A 251 20.43 11.31 0.77
N PHE A 252 20.25 10.47 1.79
CA PHE A 252 19.04 9.66 1.96
C PHE A 252 17.80 10.54 2.13
N LEU A 253 17.84 11.55 3.01
CA LEU A 253 16.73 12.47 3.23
C LEU A 253 16.38 13.31 1.99
N GLU A 254 17.39 13.75 1.24
CA GLU A 254 17.19 14.49 -0.02
C GLU A 254 16.48 13.63 -1.10
N LYS A 255 16.84 12.35 -1.15
CA LYS A 255 16.27 11.38 -2.10
C LYS A 255 14.88 10.89 -1.70
N PHE A 256 14.64 10.70 -0.40
CA PHE A 256 13.40 10.13 0.14
C PHE A 256 12.59 11.14 0.96
N GLN A 257 12.57 12.39 0.49
CA GLN A 257 11.72 13.42 1.09
C GLN A 257 10.24 13.06 0.89
N PRO A 258 9.45 12.87 1.96
CA PRO A 258 8.03 12.53 1.83
C PRO A 258 7.27 13.56 0.99
N GLY A 259 6.48 13.09 0.02
CA GLY A 259 5.73 13.94 -0.90
C GLY A 259 6.57 14.60 -2.01
N LYS A 260 7.87 14.30 -2.15
CA LYS A 260 8.65 14.68 -3.33
C LYS A 260 8.84 13.46 -4.22
N TRP A 261 8.07 13.39 -5.30
CA TRP A 261 8.17 12.29 -6.25
C TRP A 261 9.08 12.65 -7.43
N THR A 262 9.71 11.63 -8.01
CA THR A 262 10.52 11.74 -9.23
C THR A 262 9.93 10.87 -10.33
N ILE A 263 8.60 10.92 -10.45
CA ILE A 263 7.83 10.07 -11.35
C ILE A 263 8.04 10.47 -12.82
N GLN A 264 8.28 9.47 -13.65
CA GLN A 264 8.33 9.61 -15.10
C GLN A 264 7.04 9.04 -15.70
N TYR A 265 6.29 9.88 -16.41
CA TYR A 265 5.02 9.46 -17.02
C TYR A 265 5.25 8.87 -18.42
N ASN A 266 4.48 7.84 -18.76
CA ASN A 266 4.49 7.23 -20.09
C ASN A 266 3.82 8.17 -21.10
N GLN A 267 4.31 8.16 -22.33
CA GLN A 267 3.70 8.91 -23.43
C GLN A 267 2.63 8.08 -24.11
N LEU A 268 1.46 8.67 -24.35
CA LEU A 268 0.38 8.02 -25.11
C LEU A 268 0.54 8.28 -26.61
N THR A 269 0.36 7.23 -27.39
CA THR A 269 0.17 7.34 -28.85
C THR A 269 -1.31 7.16 -29.15
N LEU A 270 -1.99 8.28 -29.42
CA LEU A 270 -3.43 8.29 -29.71
C LEU A 270 -3.69 7.88 -31.17
N GLN A 271 -4.73 7.08 -31.39
CA GLN A 271 -5.19 6.63 -32.69
C GLN A 271 -6.65 7.02 -32.91
N MET A 272 -6.99 7.30 -34.17
CA MET A 272 -8.35 7.64 -34.59
C MET A 272 -8.71 6.83 -35.85
N PRO A 273 -9.82 6.05 -35.85
CA PRO A 273 -10.75 5.83 -34.73
C PRO A 273 -10.08 5.18 -33.51
N VAL A 274 -10.60 5.45 -32.30
CA VAL A 274 -10.08 4.87 -31.06
C VAL A 274 -10.19 3.34 -31.14
N PRO A 275 -9.10 2.58 -30.93
CA PRO A 275 -9.13 1.11 -30.95
C PRO A 275 -9.97 0.53 -29.81
N SER A 276 -10.16 -0.79 -29.79
CA SER A 276 -10.79 -1.44 -28.65
C SER A 276 -9.96 -1.28 -27.38
N ASP A 277 -10.62 -1.37 -26.21
CA ASP A 277 -9.96 -1.16 -24.92
C ASP A 277 -8.77 -2.12 -24.72
N ILE A 278 -8.90 -3.38 -25.14
CA ILE A 278 -7.85 -4.38 -25.02
C ILE A 278 -6.68 -4.14 -25.98
N GLU A 279 -6.94 -3.68 -27.22
CA GLU A 279 -5.88 -3.31 -28.15
C GLU A 279 -5.05 -2.14 -27.60
N ILE A 280 -5.69 -1.15 -26.97
CA ILE A 280 -4.99 -0.04 -26.29
C ILE A 280 -4.16 -0.56 -25.12
N SER A 281 -4.73 -1.43 -24.28
CA SER A 281 -3.99 -2.02 -23.15
C SER A 281 -2.79 -2.84 -23.60
N LYS A 282 -2.91 -3.65 -24.65
CA LYS A 282 -1.82 -4.50 -25.19
C LYS A 282 -0.72 -3.68 -25.86
N ALA A 283 -1.09 -2.57 -26.52
CA ALA A 283 -0.12 -1.67 -27.16
C ALA A 283 0.72 -0.86 -26.15
N CYS A 284 0.27 -0.76 -24.89
CA CYS A 284 1.01 -0.10 -23.83
C CYS A 284 2.04 -1.05 -23.22
N MET A 285 3.32 -0.65 -23.19
CA MET A 285 4.34 -1.29 -22.37
C MET A 285 4.35 -0.64 -20.98
N PRO A 286 3.82 -1.29 -19.93
CA PRO A 286 3.78 -0.70 -18.60
C PRO A 286 5.20 -0.58 -18.03
N LYS A 287 5.45 0.41 -17.17
CA LYS A 287 6.71 0.48 -16.42
C LYS A 287 6.82 -0.75 -15.50
N PRO A 288 8.04 -1.26 -15.23
CA PRO A 288 8.22 -2.19 -14.14
C PRO A 288 7.62 -1.61 -12.85
N ILE A 289 6.79 -2.39 -12.16
CA ILE A 289 6.05 -1.89 -10.99
C ILE A 289 6.96 -1.47 -9.84
N GLU A 290 8.14 -2.09 -9.75
CA GLU A 290 9.21 -1.70 -8.83
C GLU A 290 9.69 -0.26 -9.10
N GLN A 291 9.76 0.15 -10.37
CA GLN A 291 10.09 1.51 -10.75
C GLN A 291 9.00 2.48 -10.30
N VAL A 292 7.72 2.15 -10.55
CA VAL A 292 6.58 2.98 -10.07
C VAL A 292 6.62 3.12 -8.55
N ALA A 293 6.85 2.02 -7.82
CA ALA A 293 6.93 2.03 -6.37
C ALA A 293 8.06 2.94 -5.86
N LYS A 294 9.25 2.85 -6.47
CA LYS A 294 10.39 3.71 -6.15
C LYS A 294 10.10 5.19 -6.44
N GLU A 295 9.49 5.49 -7.59
CA GLU A 295 9.17 6.85 -8.03
C GLU A 295 8.18 7.57 -7.09
N VAL A 296 7.29 6.83 -6.43
CA VAL A 296 6.31 7.34 -5.44
C VAL A 296 6.82 7.30 -4.00
N GLY A 297 8.09 6.92 -3.78
CA GLY A 297 8.73 6.94 -2.46
C GLY A 297 8.42 5.74 -1.55
N LEU A 298 8.05 4.59 -2.12
CA LEU A 298 8.02 3.32 -1.40
C LEU A 298 9.43 2.71 -1.31
N PHE A 299 9.73 2.08 -0.18
CA PHE A 299 10.99 1.37 0.01
C PHE A 299 10.91 -0.08 -0.50
N PRO A 300 12.04 -0.71 -0.88
CA PRO A 300 12.02 -2.08 -1.40
C PRO A 300 11.40 -3.11 -0.45
N ASP A 301 11.59 -2.96 0.86
CA ASP A 301 11.00 -3.84 1.89
C ASP A 301 9.51 -3.59 2.14
N GLU A 302 8.96 -2.50 1.60
CA GLU A 302 7.55 -2.16 1.66
C GLU A 302 6.75 -2.69 0.46
N VAL A 303 7.39 -3.38 -0.47
CA VAL A 303 6.82 -3.82 -1.75
C VAL A 303 7.03 -5.32 -1.93
N GLU A 304 5.94 -6.06 -2.16
CA GLU A 304 5.94 -7.49 -2.48
C GLU A 304 5.53 -7.66 -3.95
N LEU A 305 6.48 -8.00 -4.82
CA LEU A 305 6.24 -8.10 -6.26
C LEU A 305 5.37 -9.32 -6.63
N TYR A 306 4.44 -9.12 -7.56
CA TYR A 306 3.61 -10.16 -8.18
C TYR A 306 3.80 -10.12 -9.70
N GLY A 307 4.94 -10.61 -10.17
CA GLY A 307 5.40 -10.38 -11.54
C GLY A 307 5.96 -8.97 -11.71
N GLN A 308 5.98 -8.46 -12.94
CA GLN A 308 6.61 -7.17 -13.27
C GLN A 308 5.65 -5.98 -13.24
N THR A 309 4.34 -6.23 -13.20
CA THR A 309 3.29 -5.23 -13.51
C THR A 309 2.43 -4.86 -12.29
N LYS A 310 2.54 -5.62 -11.19
CA LYS A 310 1.74 -5.42 -9.97
C LYS A 310 2.51 -5.84 -8.71
N ALA A 311 2.20 -5.21 -7.59
CA ALA A 311 2.83 -5.51 -6.30
C ALA A 311 1.86 -5.29 -5.14
N LYS A 312 2.05 -5.97 -4.00
CA LYS A 312 1.38 -5.64 -2.73
C LYS A 312 2.21 -4.63 -1.95
N VAL A 313 1.55 -3.68 -1.29
CA VAL A 313 2.21 -2.65 -0.47
C VAL A 313 1.98 -2.89 1.02
N GLN A 314 3.08 -2.90 1.79
CA GLN A 314 3.04 -3.18 3.22
C GLN A 314 2.33 -2.09 4.01
N LEU A 315 1.68 -2.49 5.12
CA LEU A 315 1.04 -1.54 6.04
C LEU A 315 2.04 -0.76 6.90
N SER A 316 3.32 -1.18 6.94
CA SER A 316 4.40 -0.46 7.62
C SER A 316 4.60 0.97 7.09
N VAL A 317 4.22 1.23 5.84
CA VAL A 317 4.22 2.55 5.21
C VAL A 317 3.46 3.57 6.05
N LEU A 318 2.30 3.19 6.61
CA LEU A 318 1.50 4.08 7.47
C LEU A 318 2.23 4.46 8.75
N LYS A 319 2.97 3.52 9.35
CA LYS A 319 3.78 3.79 10.56
C LYS A 319 4.95 4.73 10.23
N ARG A 320 5.63 4.48 9.10
CA ARG A 320 6.74 5.33 8.63
C ARG A 320 6.27 6.75 8.34
N LEU A 321 5.14 6.90 7.66
CA LEU A 321 4.59 8.19 7.23
C LEU A 321 3.58 8.80 8.22
N GLN A 322 3.51 8.32 9.47
CA GLN A 322 2.51 8.78 10.44
C GLN A 322 2.52 10.32 10.65
N ASN A 323 3.71 10.94 10.56
CA ASN A 323 3.90 12.39 10.74
C ASN A 323 3.69 13.19 9.44
N GLN A 324 3.59 12.53 8.28
CA GLN A 324 3.34 13.19 7.01
C GLN A 324 1.87 13.63 6.96
N PRO A 325 1.54 14.90 6.65
CA PRO A 325 0.16 15.31 6.48
C PRO A 325 -0.50 14.61 5.29
N ASP A 326 -1.78 14.28 5.43
CA ASP A 326 -2.57 13.69 4.35
C ASP A 326 -2.77 14.68 3.20
N GLY A 327 -2.80 14.17 1.97
CA GLY A 327 -3.18 14.94 0.79
C GLY A 327 -4.67 15.24 0.66
N LYS A 328 -5.06 15.74 -0.51
CA LYS A 328 -6.43 16.06 -0.88
C LYS A 328 -7.18 14.81 -1.31
N TYR A 329 -8.35 14.59 -0.73
CA TYR A 329 -9.16 13.41 -0.97
C TYR A 329 -10.36 13.71 -1.86
N VAL A 330 -10.43 13.10 -3.04
CA VAL A 330 -11.46 13.36 -4.07
C VAL A 330 -12.26 12.08 -4.29
N VAL A 331 -13.59 12.17 -4.27
CA VAL A 331 -14.46 11.04 -4.59
C VAL A 331 -15.17 11.27 -5.92
N VAL A 332 -15.03 10.31 -6.83
CA VAL A 332 -15.75 10.24 -8.10
C VAL A 332 -17.02 9.42 -7.91
N THR A 333 -18.14 9.97 -8.34
CA THR A 333 -19.44 9.29 -8.39
C THR A 333 -20.15 9.70 -9.68
N GLY A 334 -21.43 9.39 -9.83
CA GLY A 334 -22.18 9.80 -11.01
C GLY A 334 -23.64 10.03 -10.74
N ILE A 335 -24.34 10.38 -11.82
CA ILE A 335 -25.79 10.33 -11.88
C ILE A 335 -26.29 8.90 -11.67
N THR A 336 -27.62 8.74 -11.51
CA THR A 336 -28.22 7.40 -11.40
C THR A 336 -27.86 6.58 -12.65
N PRO A 337 -27.28 5.37 -12.50
CA PRO A 337 -26.86 4.57 -13.64
C PRO A 337 -27.94 4.27 -14.67
N THR A 338 -27.53 4.25 -15.94
CA THR A 338 -28.34 3.83 -17.09
C THR A 338 -27.61 2.72 -17.87
N PRO A 339 -28.32 1.89 -18.66
CA PRO A 339 -27.68 0.91 -19.55
C PRO A 339 -26.72 1.50 -20.60
N LEU A 340 -26.78 2.82 -20.84
CA LEU A 340 -25.93 3.54 -21.79
C LEU A 340 -24.52 3.83 -21.24
N GLY A 341 -24.35 3.74 -19.92
CA GLY A 341 -23.08 3.95 -19.22
C GLY A 341 -22.69 5.41 -19.04
N GLU A 342 -22.12 5.73 -17.88
CA GLU A 342 -21.65 7.09 -17.57
C GLU A 342 -20.13 7.25 -17.70
N GLY A 343 -19.35 6.17 -17.63
CA GLY A 343 -17.88 6.24 -17.65
C GLY A 343 -17.24 6.77 -16.36
N LYS A 344 -17.79 6.39 -15.19
CA LYS A 344 -17.26 6.82 -13.87
C LYS A 344 -15.79 6.46 -13.69
N SER A 345 -15.44 5.18 -13.81
CA SER A 345 -14.06 4.71 -13.65
C SER A 345 -13.13 5.27 -14.72
N THR A 346 -13.62 5.48 -15.95
CA THR A 346 -12.90 6.18 -17.02
C THR A 346 -12.55 7.61 -16.59
N THR A 347 -13.45 8.29 -15.90
CA THR A 347 -13.22 9.64 -15.35
C THR A 347 -12.26 9.62 -14.17
N THR A 348 -12.34 8.63 -13.28
CA THR A 348 -11.37 8.43 -12.19
C THR A 348 -9.96 8.34 -12.76
N VAL A 349 -9.76 7.47 -13.76
CA VAL A 349 -8.45 7.27 -14.40
C VAL A 349 -8.01 8.51 -15.19
N GLY A 350 -8.91 9.10 -15.98
CA GLY A 350 -8.61 10.32 -16.75
C GLY A 350 -8.23 11.50 -15.86
N LEU A 351 -8.89 11.66 -14.72
CA LEU A 351 -8.59 12.71 -13.75
C LEU A 351 -7.21 12.53 -13.11
N VAL A 352 -6.84 11.32 -12.69
CA VAL A 352 -5.50 11.12 -12.12
C VAL A 352 -4.40 11.26 -13.17
N GLN A 353 -4.67 10.83 -14.40
CA GLN A 353 -3.78 11.06 -15.54
C GLN A 353 -3.59 12.56 -15.79
N ALA A 354 -4.67 13.34 -15.82
CA ALA A 354 -4.62 14.79 -15.96
C ALA A 354 -3.86 15.48 -14.82
N LEU A 355 -4.15 15.12 -13.56
CA LEU A 355 -3.46 15.68 -12.40
C LEU A 355 -1.96 15.34 -12.40
N GLY A 356 -1.61 14.09 -12.75
CA GLY A 356 -0.24 13.59 -12.73
C GLY A 356 0.56 14.00 -13.95
N ALA A 357 0.23 13.40 -15.10
CA ALA A 357 1.02 13.53 -16.32
C ALA A 357 0.97 14.95 -16.94
N HIS A 358 -0.11 15.71 -16.70
CA HIS A 358 -0.33 17.00 -17.36
C HIS A 358 -0.24 18.21 -16.40
N LEU A 359 -0.51 18.04 -15.10
CA LEU A 359 -0.37 19.10 -14.08
C LEU A 359 0.76 18.85 -13.08
N HIS A 360 1.49 17.74 -13.21
CA HIS A 360 2.64 17.38 -12.37
C HIS A 360 2.35 17.39 -10.87
N GLN A 361 1.12 17.04 -10.48
CA GLN A 361 0.73 16.84 -9.09
C GLN A 361 1.00 15.39 -8.69
N ASN A 362 1.47 15.16 -7.46
CA ASN A 362 1.48 13.82 -6.89
C ASN A 362 0.03 13.33 -6.79
N VAL A 363 -0.27 12.20 -7.41
CA VAL A 363 -1.64 11.69 -7.44
C VAL A 363 -1.69 10.18 -7.46
N PHE A 364 -2.66 9.62 -6.73
CA PHE A 364 -3.03 8.21 -6.74
C PHE A 364 -4.49 8.04 -7.16
N ALA A 365 -4.78 7.00 -7.93
CA ALA A 365 -6.13 6.44 -8.00
C ALA A 365 -6.29 5.32 -6.96
N CYS A 366 -7.48 5.21 -6.37
CA CYS A 366 -7.86 4.09 -5.52
C CYS A 366 -9.18 3.49 -6.04
N VAL A 367 -9.12 2.30 -6.62
CA VAL A 367 -10.24 1.64 -7.29
C VAL A 367 -10.52 0.27 -6.71
N ARG A 368 -11.70 -0.26 -7.03
CA ARG A 368 -12.13 -1.58 -6.57
C ARG A 368 -11.56 -2.67 -7.47
N GLN A 369 -11.25 -3.81 -6.88
CA GLN A 369 -11.01 -5.04 -7.63
C GLN A 369 -12.36 -5.57 -8.17
N PRO A 370 -12.46 -5.87 -9.48
CA PRO A 370 -13.65 -6.50 -10.03
C PRO A 370 -13.74 -7.98 -9.62
N SER A 371 -14.95 -8.51 -9.56
CA SER A 371 -15.19 -9.96 -9.48
C SER A 371 -14.87 -10.61 -10.83
N GLN A 372 -14.28 -11.80 -10.82
CA GLN A 372 -14.00 -12.53 -12.07
C GLN A 372 -15.28 -13.16 -12.67
N GLY A 373 -16.30 -13.44 -11.85
CA GLY A 373 -17.53 -14.11 -12.28
C GLY A 373 -18.23 -13.41 -13.45
N PRO A 374 -18.48 -12.08 -13.38
CA PRO A 374 -19.03 -11.30 -14.48
C PRO A 374 -18.18 -11.29 -15.76
N THR A 375 -16.86 -11.41 -15.65
CA THR A 375 -15.93 -11.41 -16.79
C THR A 375 -16.26 -12.52 -17.79
N PHE A 376 -16.63 -13.70 -17.29
CA PHE A 376 -17.04 -14.84 -18.12
C PHE A 376 -18.52 -14.80 -18.54
N GLY A 377 -19.28 -13.80 -18.08
CA GLY A 377 -20.73 -13.67 -18.27
C GLY A 377 -21.12 -12.71 -19.40
N ILE A 378 -21.20 -11.41 -19.10
CA ILE A 378 -21.83 -10.38 -19.95
C ILE A 378 -20.79 -9.39 -20.53
N LYS A 379 -19.50 -9.63 -20.25
CA LYS A 379 -18.26 -8.93 -20.69
C LYS A 379 -17.51 -8.30 -19.50
N GLY A 380 -16.19 -8.44 -19.49
CA GLY A 380 -15.30 -8.00 -18.41
C GLY A 380 -15.42 -6.52 -18.07
N GLY A 381 -15.24 -6.19 -16.79
CA GLY A 381 -15.31 -4.82 -16.29
C GLY A 381 -14.07 -4.04 -16.68
N ALA A 382 -14.20 -3.06 -17.58
CA ALA A 382 -13.07 -2.20 -17.89
C ALA A 382 -12.64 -1.40 -16.65
N ALA A 383 -11.34 -1.41 -16.35
CA ALA A 383 -10.70 -0.62 -15.31
C ALA A 383 -10.57 0.86 -15.76
N GLY A 384 -11.68 1.43 -16.24
CA GLY A 384 -11.67 2.62 -17.08
C GLY A 384 -12.21 2.35 -18.49
N GLY A 385 -11.62 2.97 -19.51
CA GLY A 385 -11.94 2.72 -20.93
C GLY A 385 -11.20 3.68 -21.86
N GLY A 386 -11.02 3.30 -23.12
CA GLY A 386 -10.28 4.06 -24.12
C GLY A 386 -8.84 4.31 -23.66
N TYR A 387 -8.35 5.53 -23.74
CA TYR A 387 -7.02 5.92 -23.27
C TYR A 387 -6.92 6.23 -21.77
N CYS A 388 -7.93 5.87 -21.00
CA CYS A 388 -7.98 6.03 -19.54
C CYS A 388 -8.26 4.68 -18.87
N GLN A 389 -7.24 3.84 -18.74
CA GLN A 389 -7.34 2.49 -18.17
C GLN A 389 -6.25 2.21 -17.13
N VAL A 390 -6.54 1.33 -16.18
CA VAL A 390 -5.53 0.62 -15.37
C VAL A 390 -4.99 -0.57 -16.16
N VAL A 391 -3.68 -0.73 -16.22
CA VAL A 391 -3.01 -1.76 -17.02
C VAL A 391 -2.05 -2.62 -16.20
N PRO A 392 -1.87 -3.91 -16.57
CA PRO A 392 -2.57 -4.64 -17.66
C PRO A 392 -4.03 -5.01 -17.32
N MET A 393 -4.92 -4.86 -18.30
CA MET A 393 -6.37 -5.02 -18.12
C MET A 393 -6.81 -6.46 -17.83
N GLU A 394 -6.11 -7.44 -18.40
CA GLU A 394 -6.34 -8.88 -18.21
C GLU A 394 -6.03 -9.32 -16.77
N GLU A 395 -4.90 -8.88 -16.23
CA GLU A 395 -4.51 -9.17 -14.85
C GLU A 395 -5.47 -8.51 -13.84
N PHE A 396 -5.96 -7.30 -14.17
CA PHE A 396 -6.93 -6.57 -13.35
C PHE A 396 -8.27 -7.31 -13.21
N ASN A 397 -8.72 -8.02 -14.25
CA ASN A 397 -10.06 -8.63 -14.32
C ASN A 397 -10.13 -10.10 -13.92
N LEU A 398 -9.00 -10.76 -13.72
CA LEU A 398 -8.91 -12.16 -13.35
C LEU A 398 -8.49 -12.30 -11.88
N HIS A 399 -7.37 -12.99 -11.63
CA HIS A 399 -6.97 -13.36 -10.28
C HIS A 399 -6.28 -12.23 -9.51
N LEU A 400 -5.75 -11.22 -10.20
CA LEU A 400 -4.91 -10.16 -9.66
C LEU A 400 -3.81 -10.74 -8.73
N THR A 401 -3.95 -10.59 -7.42
CA THR A 401 -3.03 -11.08 -6.38
C THR A 401 -3.64 -12.18 -5.50
N GLY A 402 -4.84 -12.66 -5.81
CA GLY A 402 -5.54 -13.71 -5.08
C GLY A 402 -6.42 -13.25 -3.90
N ASP A 403 -6.68 -11.94 -3.77
CA ASP A 403 -7.42 -11.40 -2.62
C ASP A 403 -8.84 -11.97 -2.50
N ILE A 404 -9.57 -12.06 -3.64
CA ILE A 404 -10.91 -12.65 -3.68
C ILE A 404 -10.87 -14.16 -3.38
N HIS A 405 -9.79 -14.86 -3.76
CA HIS A 405 -9.61 -16.28 -3.41
C HIS A 405 -9.44 -16.46 -1.91
N ALA A 406 -8.65 -15.60 -1.26
CA ALA A 406 -8.49 -15.60 0.19
C ALA A 406 -9.83 -15.34 0.91
N ILE A 407 -10.64 -14.40 0.41
CA ILE A 407 -11.99 -14.14 0.93
C ILE A 407 -12.89 -15.36 0.77
N THR A 408 -12.85 -16.02 -0.39
CA THR A 408 -13.64 -17.23 -0.67
C THR A 408 -13.29 -18.34 0.34
N ALA A 409 -12.00 -18.60 0.54
CA ALA A 409 -11.52 -19.58 1.50
C ALA A 409 -11.91 -19.22 2.94
N ALA A 410 -11.73 -17.97 3.35
CA ALA A 410 -12.06 -17.49 4.69
C ALA A 410 -13.57 -17.58 4.97
N ASN A 411 -14.42 -17.15 4.02
CA ASN A 411 -15.87 -17.21 4.16
C ASN A 411 -16.36 -18.65 4.29
N ASN A 412 -15.85 -19.54 3.43
CA ASN A 412 -16.25 -20.94 3.43
C ASN A 412 -15.71 -21.71 4.65
N LEU A 413 -14.60 -21.28 5.24
CA LEU A 413 -14.15 -21.79 6.54
C LEU A 413 -15.14 -21.45 7.66
N VAL A 414 -15.69 -20.22 7.70
CA VAL A 414 -16.75 -19.87 8.67
C VAL A 414 -17.98 -20.74 8.45
N ALA A 415 -18.43 -20.91 7.19
CA ALA A 415 -19.58 -21.76 6.88
C ALA A 415 -19.36 -23.22 7.33
N ALA A 416 -18.17 -23.78 7.08
CA ALA A 416 -17.80 -25.11 7.55
C ALA A 416 -17.78 -25.21 9.09
N ALA A 417 -17.26 -24.18 9.77
CA ALA A 417 -17.21 -24.14 11.23
C ALA A 417 -18.60 -24.09 11.88
N ILE A 418 -19.56 -23.39 11.28
CA ILE A 418 -20.96 -23.39 11.74
C ILE A 418 -21.53 -24.82 11.70
N ASP A 419 -21.41 -25.49 10.56
CA ASP A 419 -21.98 -26.81 10.35
C ASP A 419 -21.30 -27.86 11.24
N ALA A 420 -19.97 -27.83 11.35
CA ALA A 420 -19.21 -28.68 12.25
C ALA A 420 -19.58 -28.45 13.71
N ARG A 421 -19.77 -27.19 14.11
CA ARG A 421 -20.17 -26.85 15.49
C ARG A 421 -21.54 -27.41 15.82
N ILE A 422 -22.54 -27.22 14.94
CA ILE A 422 -23.88 -27.78 15.11
C ILE A 422 -23.82 -29.31 15.23
N PHE A 423 -23.12 -29.98 14.31
CA PHE A 423 -22.99 -31.43 14.31
C PHE A 423 -22.38 -31.96 15.61
N HIS A 424 -21.27 -31.38 16.07
CA HIS A 424 -20.60 -31.83 17.28
C HIS A 424 -21.38 -31.52 18.56
N GLU A 425 -22.13 -30.42 18.60
CA GLU A 425 -23.06 -30.16 19.69
C GLU A 425 -24.18 -31.22 19.71
N LEU A 426 -24.82 -31.50 18.58
CA LEU A 426 -25.94 -32.47 18.55
C LEU A 426 -25.53 -33.91 18.86
N THR A 427 -24.26 -34.27 18.67
CA THR A 427 -23.79 -35.67 18.74
C THR A 427 -22.96 -36.02 19.97
N GLN A 428 -22.67 -35.07 20.86
CA GLN A 428 -21.76 -35.28 21.99
C GLN A 428 -22.36 -34.76 23.31
N SER A 429 -21.98 -35.40 24.42
CA SER A 429 -22.24 -34.87 25.76
C SER A 429 -21.35 -33.65 26.05
N ASP A 430 -21.76 -32.81 27.00
CA ASP A 430 -21.03 -31.58 27.35
C ASP A 430 -19.57 -31.85 27.74
N GLN A 431 -19.36 -32.87 28.57
CA GLN A 431 -18.02 -33.25 29.03
C GLN A 431 -17.15 -33.76 27.87
N ALA A 432 -17.71 -34.55 26.97
CA ALA A 432 -16.97 -35.07 25.82
C ALA A 432 -16.59 -33.94 24.84
N LEU A 433 -17.50 -32.99 24.63
CA LEU A 433 -17.26 -31.81 23.80
C LEU A 433 -16.20 -30.88 24.45
N TYR A 434 -16.31 -30.63 25.76
CA TYR A 434 -15.31 -29.87 26.51
C TYR A 434 -13.92 -30.48 26.40
N ASN A 435 -13.83 -31.81 26.54
CA ASN A 435 -12.58 -32.53 26.44
C ASN A 435 -11.90 -32.37 25.08
N ARG A 436 -12.67 -32.24 23.99
CA ARG A 436 -12.17 -32.04 22.63
C ARG A 436 -11.86 -30.59 22.31
N LEU A 437 -12.64 -29.64 22.85
CA LEU A 437 -12.41 -28.21 22.67
C LEU A 437 -11.19 -27.71 23.47
N VAL A 438 -10.90 -28.32 24.62
CA VAL A 438 -9.77 -27.96 25.49
C VAL A 438 -8.90 -29.20 25.73
N PRO A 439 -8.24 -29.74 24.69
CA PRO A 439 -7.53 -31.01 24.81
C PRO A 439 -6.38 -30.94 25.81
N SER A 440 -6.03 -32.08 26.41
CA SER A 440 -4.82 -32.23 27.20
C SER A 440 -3.65 -32.52 26.26
N VAL A 441 -2.63 -31.66 26.26
CA VAL A 441 -1.40 -31.86 25.50
C VAL A 441 -0.27 -32.02 26.50
N ASN A 442 0.42 -33.16 26.47
CA ASN A 442 1.45 -33.53 27.47
C ASN A 442 0.97 -33.40 28.92
N GLY A 443 -0.30 -33.77 29.18
CA GLY A 443 -0.90 -33.72 30.51
C GLY A 443 -1.43 -32.35 30.94
N VAL A 444 -1.24 -31.29 30.14
CA VAL A 444 -1.66 -29.93 30.46
C VAL A 444 -2.83 -29.50 29.59
N ARG A 445 -3.90 -29.01 30.22
CA ARG A 445 -5.00 -28.30 29.54
C ARG A 445 -4.79 -26.81 29.67
N LYS A 446 -4.99 -26.09 28.57
CA LYS A 446 -4.91 -24.63 28.54
C LYS A 446 -5.96 -24.06 27.60
N PHE A 447 -6.65 -23.00 28.02
CA PHE A 447 -7.49 -22.24 27.10
C PHE A 447 -6.62 -21.45 26.12
N SER A 448 -7.01 -21.47 24.85
CA SER A 448 -6.51 -20.54 23.85
C SER A 448 -7.06 -19.13 24.06
N ASP A 449 -6.40 -18.10 23.52
CA ASP A 449 -6.83 -16.71 23.68
C ASP A 449 -8.27 -16.45 23.22
N ILE A 450 -8.73 -17.17 22.20
CA ILE A 450 -10.12 -17.06 21.71
C ILE A 450 -11.12 -17.68 22.67
N GLN A 451 -10.74 -18.75 23.36
CA GLN A 451 -11.57 -19.37 24.40
C GLN A 451 -11.63 -18.49 25.65
N ILE A 452 -10.53 -17.81 26.01
CA ILE A 452 -10.53 -16.80 27.07
C ILE A 452 -11.54 -15.68 26.77
N ARG A 453 -11.56 -15.15 25.53
CA ARG A 453 -12.55 -14.13 25.13
C ARG A 453 -13.99 -14.63 25.22
N ARG A 454 -14.23 -15.91 24.88
CA ARG A 454 -15.55 -16.53 25.08
C ARG A 454 -15.94 -16.60 26.56
N LEU A 455 -15.04 -17.00 27.43
CA LEU A 455 -15.29 -17.02 28.88
C LEU A 455 -15.64 -15.61 29.40
N GLN A 456 -14.90 -14.60 28.96
CA GLN A 456 -15.19 -13.19 29.27
C GLN A 456 -16.58 -12.77 28.79
N LYS A 457 -16.98 -13.13 27.56
CA LYS A 457 -18.34 -12.87 27.02
C LYS A 457 -19.43 -13.53 27.87
N LEU A 458 -19.14 -14.68 28.47
CA LEU A 458 -20.05 -15.41 29.36
C LEU A 458 -20.01 -14.92 30.82
N GLY A 459 -19.17 -13.94 31.15
CA GLY A 459 -18.98 -13.46 32.53
C GLY A 459 -18.19 -14.42 33.43
N ILE A 460 -17.42 -15.34 32.85
CA ILE A 460 -16.62 -16.34 33.56
C ILE A 460 -15.16 -15.85 33.63
N ASN A 461 -14.68 -15.55 34.85
CA ASN A 461 -13.33 -15.02 35.08
C ASN A 461 -12.26 -16.11 35.32
N LYS A 462 -12.66 -17.39 35.36
CA LYS A 462 -11.76 -18.51 35.63
C LYS A 462 -10.91 -18.82 34.39
N THR A 463 -9.59 -18.88 34.57
CA THR A 463 -8.64 -19.19 33.48
C THR A 463 -8.03 -20.59 33.57
N ASP A 464 -8.29 -21.32 34.66
CA ASP A 464 -7.92 -22.72 34.80
C ASP A 464 -9.02 -23.62 34.20
N PRO A 465 -8.73 -24.42 33.15
CA PRO A 465 -9.68 -25.37 32.58
C PRO A 465 -10.24 -26.41 33.55
N MET A 466 -9.59 -26.66 34.68
CA MET A 466 -10.07 -27.61 35.67
C MET A 466 -10.99 -26.98 36.72
N ALA A 467 -11.10 -25.65 36.76
CA ALA A 467 -11.87 -24.92 37.75
C ALA A 467 -13.32 -24.60 37.32
N LEU A 468 -13.70 -24.90 36.07
CA LEU A 468 -15.06 -24.67 35.58
C LEU A 468 -16.06 -25.64 36.22
N THR A 469 -17.21 -25.13 36.68
CA THR A 469 -18.34 -25.97 37.12
C THR A 469 -19.01 -26.64 35.92
N LYS A 470 -19.91 -27.61 36.17
CA LYS A 470 -20.66 -28.27 35.10
C LYS A 470 -21.51 -27.28 34.29
N GLU A 471 -22.09 -26.29 34.97
CA GLU A 471 -22.91 -25.24 34.38
C GLU A 471 -22.06 -24.30 33.52
N GLU A 472 -20.88 -23.92 34.01
CA GLU A 472 -19.92 -23.10 33.25
C GLU A 472 -19.37 -23.85 32.04
N VAL A 473 -19.09 -25.17 32.18
CA VAL A 473 -18.70 -26.04 31.06
C VAL A 473 -19.81 -26.08 30.02
N ASN A 474 -21.06 -26.33 30.42
CA ASN A 474 -22.21 -26.34 29.52
C ASN A 474 -22.33 -25.00 28.76
N ALA A 475 -22.32 -23.87 29.47
CA ALA A 475 -22.39 -22.54 28.86
C ALA A 475 -21.22 -22.28 27.90
N PHE A 476 -20.01 -22.75 28.24
CA PHE A 476 -18.84 -22.63 27.39
C PHE A 476 -18.94 -23.49 26.13
N VAL A 477 -19.37 -24.75 26.22
CA VAL A 477 -19.35 -25.66 25.07
C VAL A 477 -20.59 -25.56 24.17
N ARG A 478 -21.71 -25.05 24.67
CA ARG A 478 -22.96 -24.90 23.90
C ARG A 478 -23.10 -23.48 23.34
N LEU A 479 -23.07 -23.35 22.01
CA LEU A 479 -23.56 -22.14 21.35
C LEU A 479 -25.07 -22.19 21.19
N ASP A 480 -25.64 -23.39 21.13
CA ASP A 480 -27.07 -23.62 20.88
C ASP A 480 -27.57 -22.84 19.66
N ILE A 481 -26.82 -22.90 18.56
CA ILE A 481 -27.19 -22.24 17.29
C ILE A 481 -28.60 -22.69 16.88
N ASP A 482 -29.48 -21.74 16.59
CA ASP A 482 -30.75 -22.00 15.93
C ASP A 482 -30.52 -22.05 14.41
N PRO A 483 -30.66 -23.22 13.76
CA PRO A 483 -30.41 -23.35 12.33
C PRO A 483 -31.28 -22.44 11.46
N GLY A 484 -32.49 -22.09 11.91
CA GLY A 484 -33.40 -21.20 11.19
C GLY A 484 -32.94 -19.74 11.15
N THR A 485 -31.97 -19.37 12.00
CA THR A 485 -31.46 -18.00 12.12
C THR A 485 -30.07 -17.82 11.48
N ILE A 486 -29.51 -18.86 10.85
CA ILE A 486 -28.21 -18.79 10.19
C ILE A 486 -28.30 -17.80 9.03
N THR A 487 -27.55 -16.70 9.16
CA THR A 487 -27.44 -15.66 8.12
C THR A 487 -26.22 -15.88 7.24
N TRP A 488 -25.21 -16.61 7.73
CA TRP A 488 -23.97 -16.84 7.01
C TRP A 488 -24.11 -17.89 5.90
N GLN A 489 -23.74 -17.50 4.68
CA GLN A 489 -23.82 -18.34 3.48
C GLN A 489 -22.44 -18.69 2.94
N ARG A 490 -22.38 -19.67 2.05
CA ARG A 490 -21.15 -20.01 1.33
C ARG A 490 -20.95 -19.04 0.17
N VAL A 491 -19.74 -18.98 -0.37
CA VAL A 491 -19.46 -18.12 -1.53
C VAL A 491 -18.59 -18.78 -2.59
N LEU A 492 -18.75 -18.31 -3.82
CA LEU A 492 -17.97 -18.69 -4.99
C LEU A 492 -17.88 -17.50 -5.94
N ASP A 493 -16.70 -17.19 -6.49
CA ASP A 493 -16.54 -16.08 -7.44
C ASP A 493 -16.78 -16.52 -8.89
N THR A 494 -17.97 -17.07 -9.12
CA THR A 494 -18.48 -17.55 -10.41
C THR A 494 -19.98 -17.28 -10.49
N ASN A 495 -20.49 -16.94 -11.67
CA ASN A 495 -21.92 -16.72 -11.88
C ASN A 495 -22.68 -18.06 -11.97
N ASP A 496 -23.14 -18.61 -10.85
CA ASP A 496 -23.84 -19.90 -10.80
C ASP A 496 -25.21 -19.83 -10.11
N ARG A 497 -26.26 -19.69 -10.93
CA ARG A 497 -27.64 -19.56 -10.42
C ARG A 497 -28.18 -20.80 -9.72
N PHE A 498 -27.65 -22.01 -9.98
CA PHE A 498 -28.19 -23.23 -9.38
C PHE A 498 -27.75 -23.40 -7.92
N LEU A 499 -26.74 -22.63 -7.48
CA LEU A 499 -26.31 -22.61 -6.08
C LEU A 499 -27.06 -21.58 -5.21
N ARG A 500 -28.02 -20.84 -5.77
CA ARG A 500 -28.87 -19.87 -5.03
C ARG A 500 -29.67 -20.50 -3.89
N LYS A 501 -29.94 -21.80 -3.95
CA LYS A 501 -30.59 -22.56 -2.88
C LYS A 501 -30.27 -24.04 -3.02
N ILE A 502 -29.70 -24.62 -1.98
CA ILE A 502 -29.26 -26.02 -1.95
C ILE A 502 -29.60 -26.67 -0.61
N THR A 503 -29.52 -27.99 -0.56
CA THR A 503 -29.55 -28.77 0.69
C THR A 503 -28.19 -29.39 0.91
N ILE A 504 -27.60 -29.22 2.11
CA ILE A 504 -26.30 -29.78 2.48
C ILE A 504 -26.46 -30.88 3.55
N GLY A 505 -25.39 -31.65 3.78
CA GLY A 505 -25.34 -32.70 4.81
C GLY A 505 -26.11 -33.97 4.46
N GLN A 506 -26.26 -34.28 3.17
CA GLN A 506 -27.06 -35.40 2.70
C GLN A 506 -26.34 -36.76 2.77
N SER A 507 -25.02 -36.78 3.00
CA SER A 507 -24.30 -38.04 3.17
C SER A 507 -24.69 -38.71 4.49
N VAL A 508 -24.59 -40.04 4.52
CA VAL A 508 -24.95 -40.86 5.68
C VAL A 508 -24.06 -40.54 6.90
N THR A 509 -22.84 -40.05 6.67
CA THR A 509 -21.88 -39.67 7.71
C THR A 509 -22.33 -38.48 8.55
N GLU A 510 -23.19 -37.63 8.01
CA GLU A 510 -23.77 -36.46 8.67
C GLU A 510 -25.01 -36.84 9.49
N LYS A 511 -25.32 -38.13 9.60
CA LYS A 511 -26.33 -38.69 10.52
C LYS A 511 -27.74 -38.09 10.35
N GLY A 512 -28.09 -37.75 9.11
CA GLY A 512 -29.39 -37.16 8.78
C GLY A 512 -29.53 -35.67 9.14
N PHE A 513 -28.46 -35.03 9.65
CA PHE A 513 -28.46 -33.59 9.92
C PHE A 513 -28.27 -32.81 8.62
N THR A 514 -29.40 -32.53 7.95
CA THR A 514 -29.45 -31.71 6.74
C THR A 514 -29.96 -30.30 7.05
N ARG A 515 -29.60 -29.33 6.20
CA ARG A 515 -30.23 -28.00 6.21
C ARG A 515 -30.19 -27.35 4.84
N THR A 516 -31.06 -26.37 4.64
CA THR A 516 -30.99 -25.47 3.49
C THR A 516 -29.83 -24.49 3.65
N ALA A 517 -29.13 -24.22 2.55
CA ALA A 517 -28.07 -23.23 2.43
C ALA A 517 -28.13 -22.56 1.05
N GLN A 518 -27.30 -21.54 0.82
CA GLN A 518 -27.06 -20.96 -0.49
C GLN A 518 -25.60 -20.59 -0.69
N PHE A 519 -25.23 -20.32 -1.93
CA PHE A 519 -24.01 -19.61 -2.29
C PHE A 519 -24.32 -18.21 -2.81
N ASP A 520 -23.50 -17.26 -2.41
CA ASP A 520 -23.46 -15.91 -2.94
C ASP A 520 -22.14 -15.66 -3.68
N ILE A 521 -22.08 -14.65 -4.56
CA ILE A 521 -20.82 -14.33 -5.25
C ILE A 521 -19.82 -13.78 -4.23
N THR A 522 -18.52 -14.13 -4.30
CA THR A 522 -17.57 -13.82 -3.21
C THR A 522 -17.52 -12.36 -2.78
N VAL A 523 -17.65 -11.43 -3.72
CA VAL A 523 -17.66 -9.98 -3.45
C VAL A 523 -18.88 -9.49 -2.65
N SER A 524 -19.89 -10.35 -2.43
CA SER A 524 -21.03 -10.12 -1.55
C SER A 524 -20.75 -10.46 -0.07
N SER A 525 -19.66 -11.18 0.22
CA SER A 525 -19.32 -11.63 1.57
C SER A 525 -19.12 -10.45 2.52
N GLU A 526 -19.54 -10.60 3.78
CA GLU A 526 -19.22 -9.65 4.83
C GLU A 526 -17.71 -9.50 5.03
N ILE A 527 -16.91 -10.56 4.77
CA ILE A 527 -15.44 -10.49 4.84
C ILE A 527 -14.88 -9.49 3.83
N MET A 528 -15.49 -9.38 2.64
CA MET A 528 -15.12 -8.36 1.65
C MET A 528 -15.40 -6.94 2.18
N ALA A 529 -16.54 -6.73 2.83
CA ALA A 529 -16.88 -5.44 3.45
C ALA A 529 -15.96 -5.13 4.66
N VAL A 530 -15.57 -6.14 5.45
CA VAL A 530 -14.58 -6.00 6.52
C VAL A 530 -13.22 -5.60 5.96
N LEU A 531 -12.75 -6.27 4.91
CA LEU A 531 -11.49 -5.92 4.24
C LEU A 531 -11.51 -4.47 3.74
N ALA A 532 -12.63 -4.04 3.17
CA ALA A 532 -12.78 -2.68 2.66
C ALA A 532 -12.82 -1.61 3.75
N LEU A 533 -13.27 -1.92 4.98
CA LEU A 533 -13.42 -0.96 6.08
C LEU A 533 -12.36 -1.07 7.18
N ALA A 534 -11.50 -2.09 7.13
CA ALA A 534 -10.47 -2.28 8.14
C ALA A 534 -9.42 -1.16 8.10
N ASP A 535 -8.92 -0.78 9.28
CA ASP A 535 -7.84 0.21 9.46
C ASP A 535 -6.49 -0.42 9.85
N GLY A 536 -6.34 -1.72 9.59
CA GLY A 536 -5.13 -2.49 9.88
C GLY A 536 -5.44 -3.92 10.28
N LEU A 537 -4.40 -4.72 10.50
CA LEU A 537 -4.53 -6.15 10.83
C LEU A 537 -5.30 -6.38 12.15
N ASP A 538 -5.03 -5.58 13.18
CA ASP A 538 -5.71 -5.71 14.47
C ASP A 538 -7.19 -5.33 14.38
N ASP A 539 -7.52 -4.24 13.70
CA ASP A 539 -8.91 -3.85 13.46
C ASP A 539 -9.65 -4.89 12.60
N MET A 540 -9.03 -5.39 11.52
CA MET A 540 -9.60 -6.47 10.70
C MET A 540 -9.90 -7.72 11.53
N LYS A 541 -8.97 -8.14 12.41
CA LYS A 541 -9.16 -9.29 13.31
C LYS A 541 -10.30 -9.05 14.29
N LYS A 542 -10.40 -7.85 14.88
CA LYS A 542 -11.51 -7.46 15.77
C LYS A 542 -12.85 -7.47 15.04
N ARG A 543 -12.89 -6.98 13.79
CA ARG A 543 -14.08 -7.02 12.92
C ARG A 543 -14.51 -8.44 12.60
N PHE A 544 -13.58 -9.33 12.25
CA PHE A 544 -13.89 -10.74 12.07
C PHE A 544 -14.52 -11.35 13.32
N GLY A 545 -13.95 -11.11 14.50
CA GLY A 545 -14.52 -11.62 15.76
C GLY A 545 -15.94 -11.14 16.04
N ARG A 546 -16.34 -9.95 15.57
CA ARG A 546 -17.68 -9.39 15.74
C ARG A 546 -18.72 -9.88 14.71
N MET A 547 -18.31 -10.57 13.65
CA MET A 547 -19.25 -11.05 12.63
C MET A 547 -20.26 -12.01 13.26
N VAL A 548 -21.56 -11.72 13.10
CA VAL A 548 -22.66 -12.53 13.63
C VAL A 548 -23.12 -13.50 12.55
N VAL A 549 -23.06 -14.80 12.85
CA VAL A 549 -23.36 -15.86 11.88
C VAL A 549 -24.76 -16.44 12.04
N ALA A 550 -25.32 -16.35 13.25
CA ALA A 550 -26.63 -16.87 13.63
C ALA A 550 -27.06 -16.28 14.99
N SER A 551 -28.29 -16.58 15.41
CA SER A 551 -28.70 -16.47 16.80
C SER A 551 -28.69 -17.84 17.48
N SER A 552 -28.52 -17.86 18.80
CA SER A 552 -28.81 -19.05 19.59
C SER A 552 -30.32 -19.24 19.74
N LYS A 553 -30.75 -20.41 20.22
CA LYS A 553 -32.15 -20.69 20.59
C LYS A 553 -32.72 -19.72 21.65
N LYS A 554 -31.86 -18.97 22.34
CA LYS A 554 -32.23 -17.92 23.31
C LYS A 554 -32.24 -16.51 22.68
N GLY A 555 -32.04 -16.39 21.37
CA GLY A 555 -31.98 -15.12 20.63
C GLY A 555 -30.70 -14.33 20.82
N GLN A 556 -29.65 -14.93 21.40
CA GLN A 556 -28.36 -14.26 21.61
C GLN A 556 -27.49 -14.36 20.34
N PRO A 557 -26.73 -13.32 19.96
CA PRO A 557 -25.89 -13.36 18.77
C PRO A 557 -24.71 -14.34 18.95
N VAL A 558 -24.59 -15.26 18.00
CA VAL A 558 -23.45 -16.18 17.86
C VAL A 558 -22.47 -15.59 16.86
N THR A 559 -21.22 -15.41 17.28
CA THR A 559 -20.19 -14.71 16.51
C THR A 559 -19.12 -15.65 15.95
N ALA A 560 -18.31 -15.18 15.01
CA ALA A 560 -17.14 -15.91 14.54
C ALA A 560 -16.10 -16.15 15.66
N ASP A 561 -16.05 -15.29 16.70
CA ASP A 561 -15.21 -15.53 17.87
C ASP A 561 -15.75 -16.69 18.73
N ASP A 562 -17.08 -16.82 18.87
CA ASP A 562 -17.71 -17.96 19.55
C ASP A 562 -17.45 -19.30 18.84
N LEU A 563 -17.35 -19.28 17.51
CA LEU A 563 -16.97 -20.43 16.69
C LEU A 563 -15.48 -20.80 16.82
N GLY A 564 -14.64 -19.90 17.34
CA GLY A 564 -13.20 -20.14 17.46
C GLY A 564 -12.40 -19.88 16.17
N VAL A 565 -12.95 -19.19 15.17
CA VAL A 565 -12.32 -19.08 13.83
C VAL A 565 -11.59 -17.77 13.56
N THR A 566 -11.76 -16.73 14.39
CA THR A 566 -11.19 -15.38 14.16
C THR A 566 -9.70 -15.38 13.83
N GLY A 567 -8.89 -16.17 14.54
CA GLY A 567 -7.45 -16.27 14.29
C GLY A 567 -7.13 -16.88 12.93
N ALA A 568 -7.84 -17.93 12.54
CA ALA A 568 -7.67 -18.59 11.24
C ALA A 568 -8.06 -17.66 10.08
N LEU A 569 -9.14 -16.88 10.23
CA LEU A 569 -9.53 -15.86 9.25
C LEU A 569 -8.44 -14.80 9.08
N ALA A 570 -7.87 -14.30 10.17
CA ALA A 570 -6.78 -13.33 10.12
C ALA A 570 -5.53 -13.89 9.40
N VAL A 571 -5.23 -15.19 9.56
CA VAL A 571 -4.13 -15.85 8.84
C VAL A 571 -4.42 -15.96 7.35
N LEU A 572 -5.62 -16.41 6.96
CA LEU A 572 -6.02 -16.51 5.55
C LEU A 572 -6.02 -15.14 4.85
N MET A 573 -6.35 -14.08 5.58
CA MET A 573 -6.45 -12.72 5.07
C MET A 573 -5.17 -11.89 5.25
N LYS A 574 -4.08 -12.49 5.77
CA LYS A 574 -2.84 -11.78 6.15
C LYS A 574 -2.24 -10.96 5.00
N ASP A 575 -2.22 -11.52 3.80
CA ASP A 575 -1.65 -10.85 2.62
C ASP A 575 -2.71 -10.08 1.83
N ALA A 576 -3.96 -10.56 1.83
CA ALA A 576 -5.10 -9.90 1.20
C ALA A 576 -5.47 -8.55 1.83
N VAL A 577 -4.96 -8.22 3.02
CA VAL A 577 -5.14 -6.88 3.64
C VAL A 577 -4.30 -5.78 2.99
N LYS A 578 -3.24 -6.16 2.26
CA LYS A 578 -2.26 -5.25 1.67
C LYS A 578 -2.77 -4.78 0.29
N PRO A 579 -2.88 -3.45 0.04
CA PRO A 579 -3.31 -2.92 -1.26
C PRO A 579 -2.41 -3.34 -2.42
N ASN A 580 -3.00 -3.51 -3.61
CA ASN A 580 -2.26 -3.89 -4.82
C ASN A 580 -1.93 -2.63 -5.63
N LEU A 581 -0.64 -2.34 -5.81
CA LEU A 581 -0.14 -1.28 -6.68
C LEU A 581 -0.11 -1.76 -8.14
N MET A 582 -0.71 -0.95 -9.01
CA MET A 582 -0.68 -1.03 -10.48
C MET A 582 -0.47 0.38 -11.04
N GLN A 583 -0.64 0.57 -12.35
CA GLN A 583 -0.51 1.88 -13.00
C GLN A 583 -1.56 2.10 -14.10
N THR A 584 -1.75 3.36 -14.47
CA THR A 584 -2.52 3.75 -15.66
C THR A 584 -1.68 3.64 -16.94
N LEU A 585 -2.30 3.84 -18.10
CA LEU A 585 -1.58 3.90 -19.39
C LEU A 585 -0.46 4.97 -19.41
N GLU A 586 -0.66 6.13 -18.77
CA GLU A 586 0.37 7.18 -18.63
C GLU A 586 1.32 6.93 -17.43
N GLY A 587 1.25 5.78 -16.77
CA GLY A 587 2.15 5.41 -15.67
C GLY A 587 1.85 6.10 -14.34
N THR A 588 0.62 6.62 -14.17
CA THR A 588 0.13 7.16 -12.88
C THR A 588 -0.17 6.00 -11.92
N PRO A 589 0.20 6.07 -10.63
CA PRO A 589 0.05 4.93 -9.72
C PRO A 589 -1.42 4.71 -9.31
N VAL A 590 -1.80 3.45 -9.19
CA VAL A 590 -3.17 3.02 -8.87
C VAL A 590 -3.14 1.96 -7.78
N PHE A 591 -3.94 2.13 -6.73
CA PHE A 591 -4.29 1.03 -5.84
C PHE A 591 -5.58 0.35 -6.29
N VAL A 592 -5.52 -0.97 -6.44
CA VAL A 592 -6.66 -1.84 -6.72
C VAL A 592 -6.88 -2.72 -5.52
N HIS A 593 -7.91 -2.45 -4.71
CA HIS A 593 -8.05 -3.19 -3.46
C HIS A 593 -9.47 -3.19 -2.89
N ALA A 594 -9.92 -4.38 -2.48
CA ALA A 594 -11.29 -4.71 -2.13
C ALA A 594 -12.31 -4.38 -3.24
N GLY A 595 -13.49 -4.97 -3.17
CA GLY A 595 -14.53 -4.77 -4.17
C GLY A 595 -15.92 -5.17 -3.69
N PRO A 596 -16.40 -4.66 -2.53
CA PRO A 596 -17.72 -5.02 -2.03
C PRO A 596 -18.82 -4.53 -2.99
N PHE A 597 -19.94 -5.24 -3.00
CA PHE A 597 -21.16 -4.78 -3.66
C PHE A 597 -21.57 -3.39 -3.18
N ALA A 598 -22.11 -2.58 -4.09
CA ALA A 598 -22.62 -1.25 -3.77
C ALA A 598 -24.08 -1.26 -3.30
N ASN A 599 -24.78 -2.40 -3.39
CA ASN A 599 -26.18 -2.55 -2.96
C ASN A 599 -26.21 -3.00 -1.49
N ILE A 600 -25.77 -4.23 -1.21
CA ILE A 600 -25.80 -4.84 0.13
C ILE A 600 -24.60 -4.48 1.01
N ALA A 601 -23.61 -3.78 0.44
CA ALA A 601 -22.48 -3.20 1.15
C ALA A 601 -22.22 -1.79 0.60
N HIS A 602 -21.11 -1.17 1.01
CA HIS A 602 -20.85 0.25 0.76
C HIS A 602 -20.29 0.56 -0.63
N GLY A 603 -19.82 -0.43 -1.40
CA GLY A 603 -19.42 -0.21 -2.80
C GLY A 603 -18.17 0.64 -3.04
N ASN A 604 -17.18 0.62 -2.13
CA ASN A 604 -15.95 1.43 -2.24
C ASN A 604 -14.71 0.53 -2.12
N SER A 605 -13.57 1.00 -2.64
CA SER A 605 -12.23 0.42 -2.38
C SER A 605 -11.86 0.48 -0.89
N SER A 606 -10.75 -0.13 -0.48
CA SER A 606 -10.40 -0.21 0.94
C SER A 606 -9.95 1.12 1.57
N VAL A 607 -10.22 1.27 2.87
CA VAL A 607 -9.72 2.38 3.71
C VAL A 607 -8.20 2.41 3.75
N LEU A 608 -7.55 1.24 3.86
CA LEU A 608 -6.08 1.15 3.90
C LEU A 608 -5.42 1.68 2.63
N ALA A 609 -5.98 1.39 1.44
CA ALA A 609 -5.46 1.90 0.18
C ALA A 609 -5.49 3.43 0.15
N ASP A 610 -6.62 4.02 0.55
CA ASP A 610 -6.77 5.48 0.59
C ASP A 610 -5.82 6.12 1.60
N LYS A 611 -5.69 5.57 2.81
CA LYS A 611 -4.79 6.12 3.84
C LYS A 611 -3.34 6.07 3.41
N ILE A 612 -2.89 4.95 2.82
CA ILE A 612 -1.52 4.82 2.31
C ILE A 612 -1.30 5.83 1.18
N ALA A 613 -2.22 5.91 0.21
CA ALA A 613 -2.13 6.86 -0.88
C ALA A 613 -2.08 8.31 -0.38
N LEU A 614 -2.93 8.69 0.59
CA LEU A 614 -2.99 10.04 1.14
C LEU A 614 -1.68 10.45 1.82
N LYS A 615 -1.02 9.51 2.50
CA LYS A 615 0.31 9.74 3.06
C LYS A 615 1.39 9.86 1.99
N LEU A 616 1.37 9.00 0.97
CA LEU A 616 2.39 9.00 -0.10
C LEU A 616 2.36 10.27 -0.94
N VAL A 617 1.17 10.74 -1.32
CA VAL A 617 1.04 11.94 -2.16
C VAL A 617 1.44 13.22 -1.41
N GLY A 618 1.29 13.22 -0.08
CA GLY A 618 1.57 14.38 0.78
C GLY A 618 0.53 15.49 0.67
N LYS A 619 0.67 16.50 1.53
CA LYS A 619 -0.30 17.60 1.73
C LYS A 619 -0.83 18.25 0.46
N ASP A 620 0.04 18.44 -0.53
CA ASP A 620 -0.27 19.16 -1.77
C ASP A 620 -0.71 18.22 -2.91
N GLY A 621 -0.61 16.91 -2.70
CA GLY A 621 -1.03 15.90 -3.66
C GLY A 621 -2.50 15.47 -3.52
N PHE A 622 -2.94 14.59 -4.41
CA PHE A 622 -4.34 14.19 -4.56
C PHE A 622 -4.52 12.66 -4.50
N VAL A 623 -5.57 12.21 -3.84
CA VAL A 623 -6.06 10.82 -3.97
C VAL A 623 -7.45 10.87 -4.54
N VAL A 624 -7.63 10.23 -5.69
CA VAL A 624 -8.91 10.12 -6.37
C VAL A 624 -9.43 8.69 -6.19
N THR A 625 -10.50 8.54 -5.40
CA THR A 625 -11.23 7.28 -5.25
C THR A 625 -12.57 7.37 -5.97
N GLU A 626 -13.26 6.25 -6.11
CA GLU A 626 -14.62 6.21 -6.61
C GLU A 626 -15.59 5.53 -5.65
N ALA A 627 -16.88 5.80 -5.85
CA ALA A 627 -17.98 5.12 -5.19
C ALA A 627 -18.90 4.43 -6.21
N GLY A 628 -19.29 3.18 -5.93
CA GLY A 628 -20.10 2.37 -6.84
C GLY A 628 -21.52 2.89 -7.04
N PHE A 629 -22.08 2.73 -8.25
CA PHE A 629 -23.35 3.32 -8.68
C PHE A 629 -23.37 4.86 -8.69
N GLY A 630 -24.54 5.46 -8.48
CA GLY A 630 -24.72 6.91 -8.44
C GLY A 630 -24.51 7.50 -7.05
N ALA A 631 -24.59 8.82 -6.96
CA ALA A 631 -24.41 9.58 -5.73
C ALA A 631 -25.42 9.21 -4.62
N ASP A 632 -26.61 8.76 -4.99
CA ASP A 632 -27.68 8.33 -4.08
C ASP A 632 -27.36 7.03 -3.33
N ILE A 633 -26.46 6.19 -3.87
CA ILE A 633 -26.10 4.92 -3.24
C ILE A 633 -24.63 4.92 -2.84
N GLY A 634 -23.72 5.03 -3.81
CA GLY A 634 -22.29 4.90 -3.56
C GLY A 634 -21.75 6.01 -2.69
N MET A 635 -21.98 7.26 -3.09
CA MET A 635 -21.46 8.43 -2.38
C MET A 635 -22.12 8.58 -1.00
N GLU A 636 -23.43 8.35 -0.88
CA GLU A 636 -24.13 8.34 0.42
C GLU A 636 -23.44 7.37 1.40
N LYS A 637 -23.16 6.14 0.97
CA LYS A 637 -22.48 5.13 1.79
C LYS A 637 -21.01 5.45 2.00
N PHE A 638 -20.34 6.01 1.00
CA PHE A 638 -18.98 6.49 1.12
C PHE A 638 -18.86 7.52 2.27
N PHE A 639 -19.80 8.45 2.38
CA PHE A 639 -19.80 9.43 3.47
C PHE A 639 -20.29 8.85 4.80
N ASN A 640 -21.47 8.22 4.84
CA ASN A 640 -22.06 7.80 6.11
C ASN A 640 -21.45 6.53 6.71
N ILE A 641 -20.70 5.74 5.93
CA ILE A 641 -20.04 4.50 6.35
C ILE A 641 -18.52 4.62 6.24
N LYS A 642 -17.96 4.77 5.04
CA LYS A 642 -16.49 4.70 4.84
C LYS A 642 -15.76 5.88 5.49
N CYS A 643 -16.20 7.12 5.27
CA CYS A 643 -15.62 8.30 5.92
C CYS A 643 -15.83 8.27 7.44
N ARG A 644 -16.98 7.77 7.90
CA ARG A 644 -17.26 7.61 9.34
C ARG A 644 -16.28 6.64 10.01
N TYR A 645 -16.01 5.49 9.40
CA TYR A 645 -15.09 4.50 9.97
C TYR A 645 -13.61 4.86 9.81
N SER A 646 -13.24 5.45 8.67
CA SER A 646 -11.85 5.81 8.40
C SER A 646 -11.40 7.10 9.07
N GLY A 647 -12.35 7.99 9.40
CA GLY A 647 -12.09 9.37 9.81
C GLY A 647 -11.72 10.31 8.66
N LEU A 648 -11.59 9.79 7.43
CA LEU A 648 -11.23 10.59 6.26
C LEU A 648 -12.34 11.56 5.87
N ARG A 649 -11.94 12.72 5.36
CA ARG A 649 -12.85 13.78 4.92
C ARG A 649 -12.59 14.13 3.45
N PRO A 650 -13.59 13.99 2.58
CA PRO A 650 -13.48 14.37 1.18
C PRO A 650 -13.37 15.88 1.04
N HIS A 651 -12.56 16.32 0.08
CA HIS A 651 -12.36 17.72 -0.29
C HIS A 651 -13.23 18.10 -1.49
N VAL A 652 -13.42 17.17 -2.43
CA VAL A 652 -14.17 17.41 -3.67
C VAL A 652 -14.97 16.17 -4.04
N VAL A 653 -16.20 16.38 -4.53
CA VAL A 653 -16.98 15.38 -5.26
C VAL A 653 -16.87 15.67 -6.75
N VAL A 654 -16.47 14.66 -7.53
CA VAL A 654 -16.58 14.68 -8.98
C VAL A 654 -17.84 13.89 -9.37
N LEU A 655 -18.82 14.55 -9.96
CA LEU A 655 -20.09 13.94 -10.35
C LEU A 655 -20.13 13.75 -11.87
N VAL A 656 -20.09 12.50 -12.32
CA VAL A 656 -20.05 12.14 -13.75
C VAL A 656 -21.46 12.05 -14.35
N ALA A 657 -21.62 12.63 -15.53
CA ALA A 657 -22.84 12.54 -16.34
C ALA A 657 -22.50 12.41 -17.84
N THR A 658 -23.46 11.91 -18.62
CA THR A 658 -23.37 11.85 -20.09
C THR A 658 -24.68 12.35 -20.70
N VAL A 659 -24.61 12.94 -21.90
CA VAL A 659 -25.81 13.43 -22.61
C VAL A 659 -26.81 12.29 -22.81
N ARG A 660 -26.35 11.12 -23.27
CA ARG A 660 -27.22 9.96 -23.55
C ARG A 660 -27.92 9.43 -22.29
N ALA A 661 -27.22 9.33 -21.15
CA ALA A 661 -27.84 8.92 -19.89
C ALA A 661 -28.88 9.95 -19.41
N LEU A 662 -28.59 11.25 -19.58
CA LEU A 662 -29.56 12.30 -19.26
C LEU A 662 -30.78 12.24 -20.18
N LYS A 663 -30.63 11.99 -21.48
CA LYS A 663 -31.78 11.80 -22.38
C LYS A 663 -32.68 10.66 -21.92
N MET A 664 -32.11 9.55 -21.45
CA MET A 664 -32.89 8.44 -20.88
C MET A 664 -33.63 8.89 -19.63
N HIS A 665 -32.97 9.67 -18.76
CA HIS A 665 -33.64 10.28 -17.62
C HIS A 665 -34.73 11.30 -17.98
N GLY A 666 -34.66 11.89 -19.17
CA GLY A 666 -35.66 12.80 -19.72
C GLY A 666 -36.88 12.13 -20.33
N GLY A 667 -36.93 10.79 -20.34
CA GLY A 667 -38.02 10.00 -20.95
C GLY A 667 -37.67 9.41 -22.32
N GLY A 668 -36.37 9.27 -22.64
CA GLY A 668 -35.94 8.55 -23.84
C GLY A 668 -36.38 7.08 -23.83
N PRO A 669 -36.47 6.44 -25.01
CA PRO A 669 -36.94 5.06 -25.14
C PRO A 669 -36.04 4.04 -24.43
N ALA A 670 -36.60 2.90 -24.03
CA ALA A 670 -35.84 1.83 -23.37
C ALA A 670 -34.72 1.29 -24.28
N VAL A 671 -33.60 0.91 -23.66
CA VAL A 671 -32.41 0.40 -24.36
C VAL A 671 -32.18 -1.05 -23.99
N THR A 672 -32.08 -1.92 -25.00
CA THR A 672 -31.81 -3.35 -24.84
C THR A 672 -30.42 -3.67 -25.41
N ALA A 673 -29.61 -4.39 -24.65
CA ALA A 673 -28.28 -4.80 -25.10
C ALA A 673 -28.37 -5.63 -26.39
N GLY A 674 -27.51 -5.33 -27.36
CA GLY A 674 -27.48 -6.00 -28.67
C GLY A 674 -28.44 -5.43 -29.72
N VAL A 675 -29.30 -4.47 -29.35
CA VAL A 675 -30.19 -3.77 -30.29
C VAL A 675 -29.59 -2.40 -30.66
N PRO A 676 -29.69 -1.94 -31.92
CA PRO A 676 -29.26 -0.59 -32.30
C PRO A 676 -29.89 0.49 -31.41
N LEU A 677 -29.11 1.51 -31.09
CA LEU A 677 -29.59 2.62 -30.26
C LEU A 677 -30.70 3.41 -31.01
N PRO A 678 -31.81 3.73 -30.33
CA PRO A 678 -32.81 4.64 -30.87
C PRO A 678 -32.22 6.01 -31.25
N LYS A 679 -32.83 6.66 -32.26
CA LYS A 679 -32.33 7.92 -32.84
C LYS A 679 -32.22 9.04 -31.81
N GLU A 680 -33.09 9.05 -30.81
CA GLU A 680 -33.08 10.01 -29.70
C GLU A 680 -31.73 10.03 -28.98
N TYR A 681 -30.99 8.92 -28.97
CA TYR A 681 -29.67 8.83 -28.33
C TYR A 681 -28.51 9.13 -29.27
N THR A 682 -28.72 9.14 -30.59
CA THR A 682 -27.68 9.37 -31.60
C THR A 682 -27.80 10.71 -32.31
N GLU A 683 -28.96 11.36 -32.23
CA GLU A 683 -29.26 12.68 -32.77
C GLU A 683 -29.49 13.70 -31.64
N GLU A 684 -29.40 14.98 -31.96
CA GLU A 684 -29.60 16.06 -30.99
C GLU A 684 -31.02 16.05 -30.40
N ASN A 685 -31.14 16.14 -29.07
CA ASN A 685 -32.43 16.31 -28.40
C ASN A 685 -32.29 17.10 -27.09
N LEU A 686 -32.26 18.44 -27.21
CA LEU A 686 -32.14 19.35 -26.07
C LEU A 686 -33.29 19.22 -25.06
N GLN A 687 -34.50 18.87 -25.51
CA GLN A 687 -35.65 18.73 -24.62
C GLN A 687 -35.50 17.54 -23.66
N LEU A 688 -35.06 16.39 -24.17
CA LEU A 688 -34.79 15.21 -23.34
C LEU A 688 -33.63 15.47 -22.38
N VAL A 689 -32.55 16.11 -22.85
CA VAL A 689 -31.42 16.50 -21.98
C VAL A 689 -31.88 17.42 -20.85
N ALA A 690 -32.65 18.47 -21.15
CA ALA A 690 -33.18 19.41 -20.16
C ALA A 690 -34.06 18.72 -19.11
N LYS A 691 -34.99 17.84 -19.53
CA LYS A 691 -35.83 17.05 -18.62
C LYS A 691 -34.99 16.09 -17.76
N GLY A 692 -34.01 15.44 -18.37
CA GLY A 692 -33.08 14.52 -17.72
C GLY A 692 -32.19 15.15 -16.67
N CYS A 693 -31.85 16.42 -16.84
CA CYS A 693 -31.09 17.20 -15.86
C CYS A 693 -31.80 17.31 -14.50
N SER A 694 -33.07 16.93 -14.37
CA SER A 694 -33.72 16.72 -13.06
C SER A 694 -32.95 15.73 -12.19
N ASN A 695 -32.46 14.61 -12.76
CA ASN A 695 -31.63 13.64 -12.03
C ASN A 695 -30.29 14.25 -11.63
N LEU A 696 -29.60 14.90 -12.57
CA LEU A 696 -28.33 15.60 -12.32
C LEU A 696 -28.46 16.63 -11.18
N LYS A 697 -29.49 17.48 -11.24
CA LYS A 697 -29.80 18.48 -10.21
C LYS A 697 -29.98 17.83 -8.84
N LYS A 698 -30.73 16.73 -8.76
CA LYS A 698 -30.94 16.01 -7.50
C LYS A 698 -29.65 15.41 -6.95
N GLN A 699 -28.77 14.88 -7.80
CA GLN A 699 -27.50 14.28 -7.36
C GLN A 699 -26.49 15.34 -6.89
N ILE A 700 -26.46 16.51 -7.53
CA ILE A 700 -25.69 17.67 -7.05
C ILE A 700 -26.21 18.11 -5.67
N GLN A 701 -27.54 18.20 -5.49
CA GLN A 701 -28.13 18.50 -4.18
C GLN A 701 -27.73 17.48 -3.12
N ASN A 702 -27.79 16.18 -3.45
CA ASN A 702 -27.40 15.10 -2.55
C ASN A 702 -25.95 15.23 -2.09
N ALA A 703 -25.02 15.54 -2.99
CA ALA A 703 -23.62 15.79 -2.63
C ALA A 703 -23.46 17.01 -1.72
N ARG A 704 -24.19 18.09 -2.01
CA ARG A 704 -24.17 19.32 -1.21
C ARG A 704 -24.77 19.17 0.19
N LEU A 705 -25.66 18.20 0.43
CA LEU A 705 -26.17 17.90 1.79
C LEU A 705 -25.02 17.67 2.77
N PHE A 706 -23.96 17.02 2.32
CA PHE A 706 -22.77 16.70 3.11
C PHE A 706 -21.77 17.86 3.20
N GLY A 707 -22.01 18.99 2.52
CA GLY A 707 -21.17 20.19 2.63
C GLY A 707 -19.84 20.14 1.87
N VAL A 708 -19.74 19.30 0.83
CA VAL A 708 -18.54 19.13 0.00
C VAL A 708 -18.74 19.82 -1.37
N PRO A 709 -17.76 20.59 -1.89
CA PRO A 709 -17.80 21.14 -3.24
C PRO A 709 -17.97 20.07 -4.33
N VAL A 710 -18.78 20.37 -5.34
CA VAL A 710 -19.12 19.45 -6.43
C VAL A 710 -18.61 19.98 -7.77
N VAL A 711 -17.81 19.20 -8.48
CA VAL A 711 -17.41 19.47 -9.87
C VAL A 711 -18.09 18.44 -10.77
N VAL A 712 -18.84 18.87 -11.78
CA VAL A 712 -19.51 17.97 -12.72
C VAL A 712 -18.60 17.67 -13.91
N ALA A 713 -18.39 16.39 -14.20
CA ALA A 713 -17.68 15.92 -15.38
C ALA A 713 -18.70 15.41 -16.41
N VAL A 714 -18.77 16.06 -17.56
CA VAL A 714 -19.67 15.68 -18.67
C VAL A 714 -18.85 14.91 -19.69
N ASN A 715 -18.92 13.59 -19.65
CA ASN A 715 -18.19 12.73 -20.57
C ASN A 715 -18.82 12.77 -21.96
N ALA A 716 -18.07 13.29 -22.92
CA ALA A 716 -18.53 13.47 -24.29
C ALA A 716 -18.48 12.15 -25.09
N PHE A 717 -19.53 11.89 -25.85
CA PHE A 717 -19.56 10.86 -26.88
C PHE A 717 -19.54 11.44 -28.28
N LYS A 718 -19.14 10.64 -29.27
CA LYS A 718 -19.05 11.03 -30.68
C LYS A 718 -20.35 11.63 -31.24
N THR A 719 -21.51 11.21 -30.73
CA THR A 719 -22.83 11.67 -31.17
C THR A 719 -23.33 12.91 -30.42
N ASP A 720 -22.64 13.34 -29.37
CA ASP A 720 -23.09 14.46 -28.55
C ASP A 720 -22.78 15.78 -29.26
N THR A 721 -23.76 16.67 -29.33
CA THR A 721 -23.58 18.00 -29.92
C THR A 721 -23.01 18.99 -28.90
N LYS A 722 -22.37 20.06 -29.40
CA LYS A 722 -21.89 21.15 -28.53
C LYS A 722 -23.03 21.84 -27.78
N ALA A 723 -24.22 21.93 -28.37
CA ALA A 723 -25.39 22.51 -27.73
C ALA A 723 -25.87 21.65 -26.54
N GLU A 724 -25.91 20.33 -26.69
CA GLU A 724 -26.29 19.42 -25.59
C GLU A 724 -25.28 19.46 -24.44
N LEU A 725 -23.98 19.42 -24.75
CA LEU A 725 -22.92 19.48 -23.76
C LEU A 725 -22.97 20.81 -22.98
N ALA A 726 -23.14 21.93 -23.68
CA ALA A 726 -23.28 23.25 -23.07
C ALA A 726 -24.52 23.33 -22.16
N LEU A 727 -25.64 22.73 -22.58
CA LEU A 727 -26.88 22.70 -21.80
C LEU A 727 -26.70 21.93 -20.48
N VAL A 728 -26.00 20.79 -20.50
CA VAL A 728 -25.69 20.04 -19.27
C VAL A 728 -24.82 20.85 -18.32
N VAL A 729 -23.77 21.50 -18.84
CA VAL A 729 -22.87 22.36 -18.06
C VAL A 729 -23.65 23.52 -17.42
N GLN A 730 -24.53 24.17 -18.18
CA GLN A 730 -25.39 25.24 -17.68
C GLN A 730 -26.28 24.74 -16.53
N HIS A 731 -27.03 23.65 -16.75
CA HIS A 731 -27.94 23.10 -15.74
C HIS A 731 -27.21 22.64 -14.48
N ALA A 732 -25.98 22.13 -14.60
CA ALA A 732 -25.14 21.77 -13.46
C ALA A 732 -24.75 22.98 -12.60
N LYS A 733 -24.31 24.07 -13.24
CA LYS A 733 -23.93 25.31 -12.55
C LYS A 733 -25.14 25.97 -11.87
N GLU A 734 -26.29 26.00 -12.55
CA GLU A 734 -27.56 26.48 -11.96
C GLU A 734 -28.01 25.64 -10.75
N ALA A 735 -27.69 24.34 -10.71
CA ALA A 735 -27.95 23.48 -9.56
C ALA A 735 -27.02 23.76 -8.35
N GLY A 736 -26.02 24.63 -8.56
CA GLY A 736 -25.00 24.99 -7.58
C GLY A 736 -23.83 24.02 -7.50
N ALA A 737 -23.49 23.36 -8.60
CA ALA A 737 -22.15 22.79 -8.75
C ALA A 737 -21.11 23.93 -8.68
N PHE A 738 -19.96 23.64 -8.08
CA PHE A 738 -18.82 24.57 -8.02
C PHE A 738 -18.29 24.87 -9.43
N ASP A 739 -18.20 23.83 -10.27
CA ASP A 739 -17.89 23.96 -11.69
C ASP A 739 -18.48 22.76 -12.46
N ALA A 740 -18.52 22.87 -13.78
CA ALA A 740 -18.95 21.81 -14.68
C ALA A 740 -18.17 21.90 -16.00
N VAL A 741 -17.63 20.78 -16.47
CA VAL A 741 -16.72 20.73 -17.61
C VAL A 741 -17.03 19.57 -18.56
N GLU A 742 -16.83 19.80 -19.86
CA GLU A 742 -16.79 18.75 -20.88
C GLU A 742 -15.48 17.97 -20.75
N CYS A 743 -15.56 16.64 -20.89
CA CYS A 743 -14.40 15.76 -20.79
C CYS A 743 -14.33 14.80 -21.99
N THR A 744 -13.15 14.72 -22.62
CA THR A 744 -12.86 13.91 -23.83
C THR A 744 -11.81 12.83 -23.58
N HIS A 745 -11.46 12.59 -22.31
CA HIS A 745 -10.34 11.73 -21.89
C HIS A 745 -10.44 10.26 -22.33
N TRP A 746 -11.64 9.75 -22.61
CA TRP A 746 -11.78 8.41 -23.22
C TRP A 746 -11.01 8.32 -24.55
N ALA A 747 -11.07 9.36 -25.40
CA ALA A 747 -10.35 9.40 -26.67
C ALA A 747 -8.97 10.06 -26.58
N GLU A 748 -8.75 10.96 -25.60
CA GLU A 748 -7.57 11.84 -25.56
C GLU A 748 -6.64 11.58 -24.36
N GLY A 749 -6.91 10.57 -23.53
CA GLY A 749 -6.14 10.29 -22.32
C GLY A 749 -6.25 11.42 -21.29
N GLY A 750 -5.20 11.62 -20.47
CA GLY A 750 -5.20 12.64 -19.42
C GLY A 750 -5.42 14.07 -19.95
N LYS A 751 -4.98 14.34 -21.18
CA LYS A 751 -5.17 15.66 -21.83
C LYS A 751 -6.64 16.04 -21.92
N GLY A 752 -7.51 15.08 -22.23
CA GLY A 752 -8.96 15.29 -22.35
C GLY A 752 -9.70 15.55 -21.02
N ALA A 753 -9.00 15.43 -19.88
CA ALA A 753 -9.52 15.73 -18.55
C ALA A 753 -8.78 16.90 -17.86
N LEU A 754 -7.95 17.65 -18.59
CA LEU A 754 -7.16 18.75 -18.03
C LEU A 754 -8.03 19.84 -17.39
N ALA A 755 -9.13 20.24 -18.05
CA ALA A 755 -10.07 21.22 -17.53
C ALA A 755 -10.74 20.72 -16.23
N LEU A 756 -11.05 19.41 -16.15
CA LEU A 756 -11.57 18.78 -14.94
C LEU A 756 -10.56 18.81 -13.81
N ALA A 757 -9.30 18.45 -14.08
CA ALA A 757 -8.23 18.48 -13.08
C ALA A 757 -8.02 19.88 -12.50
N GLN A 758 -8.01 20.92 -13.35
CA GLN A 758 -7.92 22.31 -12.90
C GLN A 758 -9.13 22.74 -12.06
N ALA A 759 -10.35 22.33 -12.45
CA ALA A 759 -11.56 22.60 -11.68
C ALA A 759 -11.53 21.90 -10.31
N VAL A 760 -11.07 20.65 -10.24
CA VAL A 760 -10.88 19.90 -9.00
C VAL A 760 -9.83 20.56 -8.10
N GLN A 761 -8.71 21.02 -8.66
CA GLN A 761 -7.67 21.73 -7.92
C GLN A 761 -8.23 23.01 -7.27
N ARG A 762 -8.99 23.83 -8.02
CA ARG A 762 -9.69 25.01 -7.48
C ARG A 762 -10.71 24.63 -6.40
N ALA A 763 -11.55 23.63 -6.66
CA ALA A 763 -12.56 23.18 -5.70
C ALA A 763 -11.96 22.65 -4.39
N SER A 764 -10.78 22.02 -4.45
CA SER A 764 -10.07 21.48 -3.28
C SER A 764 -9.52 22.54 -2.33
N GLN A 765 -9.44 23.80 -2.79
CA GLN A 765 -9.03 24.96 -2.01
C GLN A 765 -10.24 25.69 -1.41
N ALA A 766 -11.46 25.39 -1.86
CA ALA A 766 -12.67 26.01 -1.33
C ALA A 766 -12.97 25.49 0.09
N PRO A 767 -13.60 26.29 0.96
CA PRO A 767 -14.05 25.83 2.26
C PRO A 767 -15.03 24.64 2.12
N SER A 768 -14.80 23.59 2.88
CA SER A 768 -15.68 22.42 2.99
C SER A 768 -16.19 22.32 4.43
N ASN A 769 -17.50 22.07 4.59
CA ASN A 769 -18.12 21.84 5.89
C ASN A 769 -18.70 20.42 5.95
N PHE A 770 -17.80 19.44 5.82
CA PHE A 770 -18.18 18.04 5.77
C PHE A 770 -19.00 17.63 7.02
N ARG A 771 -20.19 17.08 6.79
CA ARG A 771 -21.08 16.57 7.83
C ARG A 771 -21.76 15.28 7.40
N PHE A 772 -22.02 14.39 8.35
CA PHE A 772 -22.84 13.20 8.10
C PHE A 772 -24.32 13.56 7.98
N LEU A 773 -25.08 12.73 7.28
CA LEU A 773 -26.52 12.95 7.08
C LEU A 773 -27.34 12.76 8.36
N TYR A 774 -26.88 11.87 9.25
CA TYR A 774 -27.58 11.52 10.49
C TYR A 774 -26.60 11.15 11.62
N ASN A 775 -27.07 11.29 12.87
CA ASN A 775 -26.42 10.73 14.05
C ASN A 775 -26.78 9.22 14.13
N VAL A 776 -25.80 8.38 14.45
CA VAL A 776 -25.98 6.93 14.56
C VAL A 776 -26.83 6.50 15.75
N GLU A 777 -26.93 7.35 16.77
CA GLU A 777 -27.78 7.16 17.97
C GLU A 777 -29.28 7.30 17.70
N LEU A 778 -29.66 7.83 16.53
CA LEU A 778 -31.06 7.86 16.13
C LEU A 778 -31.61 6.42 15.97
N PRO A 779 -32.91 6.20 16.26
CA PRO A 779 -33.58 4.93 15.98
C PRO A 779 -33.33 4.46 14.54
N VAL A 780 -33.21 3.14 14.36
CA VAL A 780 -32.91 2.51 13.05
C VAL A 780 -33.86 3.02 11.96
N VAL A 781 -35.16 3.08 12.25
CA VAL A 781 -36.19 3.54 11.30
C VAL A 781 -35.99 5.00 10.92
N ASP A 782 -35.59 5.86 11.86
CA ASP A 782 -35.41 7.30 11.60
C ASP A 782 -34.19 7.55 10.72
N LYS A 783 -33.12 6.78 10.88
CA LYS A 783 -31.96 6.81 9.98
C LYS A 783 -32.36 6.42 8.55
N ILE A 784 -33.15 5.35 8.40
CA ILE A 784 -33.66 4.89 7.11
C ILE A 784 -34.55 5.98 6.48
N ARG A 785 -35.44 6.58 7.28
CA ARG A 785 -36.34 7.65 6.83
C ARG A 785 -35.59 8.90 6.37
N LEU A 786 -34.54 9.32 7.09
CA LEU A 786 -33.71 10.46 6.70
C LEU A 786 -33.04 10.24 5.34
N ILE A 787 -32.49 9.04 5.10
CA ILE A 787 -31.93 8.70 3.79
C ILE A 787 -33.02 8.75 2.72
N ALA A 788 -34.16 8.11 2.96
CA ALA A 788 -35.25 8.04 2.00
C ALA A 788 -35.80 9.43 1.62
N GLN A 789 -36.02 10.30 2.60
CA GLN A 789 -36.57 11.63 2.36
C GLN A 789 -35.55 12.57 1.74
N GLN A 790 -34.35 12.67 2.32
CA GLN A 790 -33.39 13.69 1.88
C GLN A 790 -32.63 13.27 0.62
N VAL A 791 -32.23 12.00 0.50
CA VAL A 791 -31.42 11.52 -0.63
C VAL A 791 -32.30 11.07 -1.79
N TYR A 792 -33.37 10.31 -1.51
CA TYR A 792 -34.19 9.70 -2.56
C TYR A 792 -35.41 10.54 -2.99
N GLY A 793 -35.87 11.48 -2.14
CA GLY A 793 -37.10 12.23 -2.39
C GLY A 793 -38.39 11.46 -2.09
N ALA A 794 -38.28 10.38 -1.29
CA ALA A 794 -39.44 9.65 -0.79
C ALA A 794 -40.27 10.53 0.16
N ARG A 795 -41.58 10.29 0.22
CA ARG A 795 -42.47 10.90 1.22
C ARG A 795 -42.20 10.31 2.61
N ASP A 796 -42.14 8.98 2.68
CA ASP A 796 -41.90 8.24 3.92
C ASP A 796 -41.38 6.82 3.59
N VAL A 797 -41.16 6.02 4.63
CA VAL A 797 -40.75 4.62 4.57
C VAL A 797 -41.81 3.72 5.21
N GLU A 798 -42.04 2.55 4.65
CA GLU A 798 -42.95 1.55 5.19
C GLU A 798 -42.15 0.30 5.55
N LEU A 799 -42.17 -0.11 6.82
CA LEU A 799 -41.55 -1.37 7.24
C LEU A 799 -42.58 -2.50 7.14
N LEU A 800 -42.27 -3.52 6.35
CA LEU A 800 -43.06 -4.75 6.30
C LEU A 800 -42.84 -5.58 7.59
N PRO A 801 -43.75 -6.51 7.94
CA PRO A 801 -43.71 -7.22 9.22
C PRO A 801 -42.35 -7.87 9.55
N GLU A 802 -41.72 -8.55 8.58
CA GLU A 802 -40.40 -9.18 8.76
C GLU A 802 -39.30 -8.16 9.09
N ALA A 803 -39.32 -6.98 8.44
CA ALA A 803 -38.38 -5.91 8.75
C ALA A 803 -38.63 -5.32 10.15
N GLN A 804 -39.88 -5.16 10.59
CA GLN A 804 -40.22 -4.66 11.92
C GLN A 804 -39.65 -5.57 13.02
N GLU A 805 -39.86 -6.88 12.90
CA GLU A 805 -39.36 -7.88 13.84
C GLU A 805 -37.83 -7.87 13.92
N LYS A 806 -37.14 -7.83 12.78
CA LYS A 806 -35.67 -7.80 12.76
C LYS A 806 -35.08 -6.48 13.24
N VAL A 807 -35.73 -5.33 12.98
CA VAL A 807 -35.33 -4.05 13.59
C VAL A 807 -35.41 -4.13 15.11
N ALA A 808 -36.50 -4.67 15.66
CA ALA A 808 -36.64 -4.86 17.11
C ALA A 808 -35.58 -5.82 17.67
N LEU A 809 -35.32 -6.93 16.97
CA LEU A 809 -34.27 -7.90 17.33
C LEU A 809 -32.89 -7.26 17.36
N TYR A 810 -32.47 -6.59 16.28
CA TYR A 810 -31.15 -5.97 16.18
C TYR A 810 -30.98 -4.83 17.19
N THR A 811 -32.05 -4.08 17.48
CA THR A 811 -32.04 -3.07 18.54
C THR A 811 -31.82 -3.72 19.91
N LYS A 812 -32.55 -4.81 20.21
CA LYS A 812 -32.39 -5.59 21.45
C LYS A 812 -31.00 -6.22 21.58
N GLN A 813 -30.40 -6.63 20.47
CA GLN A 813 -29.04 -7.18 20.42
C GLN A 813 -27.94 -6.10 20.49
N GLY A 814 -28.30 -4.81 20.58
CA GLY A 814 -27.35 -3.70 20.72
C GLY A 814 -26.79 -3.16 19.40
N PHE A 815 -27.35 -3.56 18.25
CA PHE A 815 -26.91 -3.11 16.92
C PHE A 815 -27.67 -1.87 16.43
N GLY A 816 -28.54 -1.30 17.25
CA GLY A 816 -29.34 -0.12 16.92
C GLY A 816 -28.52 1.10 16.52
N ASN A 817 -27.28 1.23 17.03
CA ASN A 817 -26.38 2.35 16.75
C ASN A 817 -25.47 2.14 15.52
N LEU A 818 -25.71 1.11 14.71
CA LEU A 818 -24.94 0.93 13.47
C LEU A 818 -25.45 1.87 12.36
N PRO A 819 -24.57 2.33 11.46
CA PRO A 819 -24.95 3.00 10.21
C PRO A 819 -25.90 2.15 9.34
N ILE A 820 -26.58 2.81 8.40
CA ILE A 820 -27.51 2.19 7.44
C ILE A 820 -26.85 2.09 6.06
N CYS A 821 -26.94 0.91 5.45
CA CYS A 821 -26.52 0.63 4.09
C CYS A 821 -27.73 0.22 3.23
N MET A 822 -28.38 1.19 2.59
CA MET A 822 -29.61 0.93 1.81
C MET A 822 -29.37 0.01 0.60
N ALA A 823 -30.07 -1.12 0.53
CA ALA A 823 -30.02 -2.05 -0.60
C ALA A 823 -31.27 -1.88 -1.48
N LYS A 824 -31.17 -1.02 -2.49
CA LYS A 824 -32.21 -0.71 -3.47
C LYS A 824 -31.70 -0.83 -4.91
N THR A 825 -32.61 -0.81 -5.88
CA THR A 825 -32.24 -0.74 -7.30
C THR A 825 -31.32 0.44 -7.55
N HIS A 826 -30.29 0.27 -8.37
CA HIS A 826 -29.37 1.34 -8.74
C HIS A 826 -29.85 2.13 -9.97
N LEU A 827 -31.00 1.77 -10.55
CA LEU A 827 -31.49 2.31 -11.81
C LEU A 827 -32.49 3.48 -11.66
N SER A 828 -32.79 3.84 -10.41
CA SER A 828 -33.76 4.88 -10.04
C SER A 828 -33.44 5.41 -8.64
N LEU A 829 -33.84 6.65 -8.33
CA LEU A 829 -33.85 7.15 -6.94
C LEU A 829 -34.92 6.44 -6.08
N SER A 830 -36.00 5.94 -6.67
CA SER A 830 -37.06 5.21 -5.98
C SER A 830 -36.77 3.70 -5.91
N HIS A 831 -37.72 2.92 -5.41
CA HIS A 831 -37.62 1.45 -5.41
C HIS A 831 -37.93 0.83 -6.78
N ASP A 832 -38.52 1.60 -7.69
CA ASP A 832 -38.95 1.17 -9.02
C ASP A 832 -37.88 1.56 -10.06
N PRO A 833 -37.21 0.58 -10.72
CA PRO A 833 -36.17 0.84 -11.71
C PRO A 833 -36.66 1.63 -12.93
N GLU A 834 -37.96 1.62 -13.24
CA GLU A 834 -38.52 2.29 -14.42
C GLU A 834 -38.74 3.79 -14.19
N GLN A 835 -38.80 4.24 -12.93
CA GLN A 835 -38.97 5.66 -12.61
C GLN A 835 -37.67 6.43 -12.81
N LYS A 836 -37.55 7.09 -13.95
CA LYS A 836 -36.39 7.91 -14.31
C LYS A 836 -36.51 9.36 -13.81
N GLY A 837 -35.43 10.15 -13.98
CA GLY A 837 -35.38 11.54 -13.52
C GLY A 837 -35.19 11.63 -12.01
N ALA A 838 -35.97 12.50 -11.36
CA ALA A 838 -35.99 12.69 -9.92
C ALA A 838 -37.42 12.49 -9.37
N PRO A 839 -37.91 11.24 -9.26
CA PRO A 839 -39.25 10.97 -8.75
C PRO A 839 -39.40 11.45 -7.30
N THR A 840 -40.60 11.88 -6.93
CA THR A 840 -40.94 12.36 -5.58
C THR A 840 -42.26 11.79 -5.09
N GLY A 841 -42.49 11.80 -3.78
CA GLY A 841 -43.80 11.50 -3.19
C GLY A 841 -44.13 10.00 -3.03
N PHE A 842 -43.24 9.11 -3.44
CA PHE A 842 -43.37 7.67 -3.24
C PHE A 842 -43.08 7.27 -1.79
N VAL A 843 -43.67 6.18 -1.32
CA VAL A 843 -43.31 5.53 -0.04
C VAL A 843 -42.31 4.42 -0.34
N LEU A 844 -41.21 4.36 0.41
CA LEU A 844 -40.16 3.36 0.20
C LEU A 844 -40.45 2.10 1.03
N PRO A 845 -40.74 0.94 0.42
CA PRO A 845 -40.98 -0.28 1.16
C PRO A 845 -39.65 -0.86 1.67
N ILE A 846 -39.60 -1.23 2.94
CA ILE A 846 -38.52 -1.96 3.58
C ILE A 846 -39.00 -3.37 3.85
N ARG A 847 -38.57 -4.31 3.01
CA ARG A 847 -39.08 -5.69 3.02
C ARG A 847 -38.42 -6.54 4.10
N ASP A 848 -37.12 -6.35 4.26
CA ASP A 848 -36.28 -7.07 5.20
C ASP A 848 -35.14 -6.14 5.66
N ILE A 849 -34.45 -6.50 6.72
CA ILE A 849 -33.22 -5.85 7.16
C ILE A 849 -32.25 -6.93 7.65
N ARG A 850 -30.99 -6.78 7.29
CA ARG A 850 -29.92 -7.68 7.71
C ARG A 850 -28.79 -6.91 8.39
N ALA A 851 -27.94 -7.61 9.11
CA ALA A 851 -26.83 -7.02 9.84
C ALA A 851 -25.49 -7.58 9.32
N SER A 852 -24.55 -6.67 9.02
CA SER A 852 -23.14 -6.98 8.82
C SER A 852 -22.37 -6.35 9.97
N VAL A 853 -22.38 -7.02 11.12
CA VAL A 853 -21.90 -6.49 12.41
C VAL A 853 -20.38 -6.33 12.44
N GLY A 854 -19.63 -7.23 11.81
CA GLY A 854 -18.18 -7.11 11.67
C GLY A 854 -17.80 -5.94 10.77
N ALA A 855 -18.52 -5.76 9.65
CA ALA A 855 -18.33 -4.60 8.78
C ALA A 855 -18.81 -3.29 9.46
N GLY A 856 -19.86 -3.38 10.28
CA GLY A 856 -20.40 -2.28 11.08
C GLY A 856 -21.56 -1.56 10.39
N PHE A 857 -22.56 -2.26 9.86
CA PHE A 857 -23.78 -1.61 9.37
C PHE A 857 -24.98 -2.55 9.36
N LEU A 858 -26.18 -1.96 9.41
CA LEU A 858 -27.43 -2.64 9.04
C LEU A 858 -27.74 -2.32 7.58
N TYR A 859 -28.25 -3.29 6.83
CA TYR A 859 -28.60 -3.09 5.42
C TYR A 859 -30.07 -3.46 5.15
N PRO A 860 -30.96 -2.45 5.10
CA PRO A 860 -32.36 -2.62 4.74
C PRO A 860 -32.51 -3.01 3.26
N LEU A 861 -33.32 -4.02 2.99
CA LEU A 861 -33.64 -4.53 1.67
C LEU A 861 -34.94 -3.91 1.17
N VAL A 862 -34.85 -3.08 0.13
CA VAL A 862 -35.99 -2.39 -0.48
C VAL A 862 -36.67 -3.26 -1.54
N GLY A 863 -35.86 -3.99 -2.32
CA GLY A 863 -36.31 -4.86 -3.39
C GLY A 863 -35.69 -6.25 -3.32
N THR A 864 -36.06 -7.13 -4.24
CA THR A 864 -35.38 -8.42 -4.42
C THR A 864 -34.01 -8.19 -5.03
N MET A 865 -32.96 -8.65 -4.36
CA MET A 865 -31.58 -8.55 -4.83
C MET A 865 -31.01 -9.96 -4.97
N SER A 866 -30.57 -10.31 -6.18
CA SER A 866 -29.82 -11.54 -6.36
C SER A 866 -28.36 -11.30 -5.99
N THR A 867 -27.89 -12.01 -4.99
CA THR A 867 -26.49 -12.04 -4.53
C THR A 867 -25.64 -13.07 -5.28
N MET A 868 -26.26 -13.87 -6.15
CA MET A 868 -25.59 -14.82 -7.03
C MET A 868 -26.10 -14.63 -8.47
N PRO A 869 -25.36 -13.91 -9.34
CA PRO A 869 -25.72 -13.75 -10.74
C PRO A 869 -25.74 -15.09 -11.49
N GLY A 870 -26.44 -15.13 -12.61
CA GLY A 870 -26.42 -16.28 -13.52
C GLY A 870 -25.79 -15.92 -14.85
N LEU A 871 -25.28 -16.92 -15.56
CA LEU A 871 -24.81 -16.76 -16.93
C LEU A 871 -25.97 -16.47 -17.91
N PRO A 872 -25.75 -15.64 -18.95
CA PRO A 872 -26.73 -15.43 -20.02
C PRO A 872 -26.77 -16.64 -20.98
N THR A 873 -27.69 -16.63 -21.95
CA THR A 873 -27.80 -17.70 -22.98
C THR A 873 -26.52 -17.83 -23.82
N ARG A 874 -25.86 -16.71 -24.12
CA ARG A 874 -24.54 -16.65 -24.77
C ARG A 874 -23.55 -15.94 -23.84
N PRO A 875 -22.84 -16.67 -22.97
CA PRO A 875 -21.79 -16.10 -22.12
C PRO A 875 -20.55 -15.67 -22.92
N CYS A 876 -19.82 -14.68 -22.43
CA CYS A 876 -18.60 -14.19 -23.07
C CYS A 876 -17.48 -15.23 -23.14
N PHE A 877 -17.47 -16.26 -22.29
CA PHE A 877 -16.47 -17.32 -22.38
C PHE A 877 -16.47 -18.09 -23.70
N TYR A 878 -17.52 -17.98 -24.54
CA TYR A 878 -17.52 -18.57 -25.88
C TYR A 878 -16.47 -17.96 -26.79
N ASP A 879 -16.10 -16.70 -26.53
CA ASP A 879 -15.15 -15.95 -27.33
C ASP A 879 -13.79 -15.85 -26.63
N ILE A 880 -13.68 -16.28 -25.37
CA ILE A 880 -12.43 -16.27 -24.59
C ILE A 880 -11.59 -17.48 -24.93
N ASP A 881 -10.32 -17.25 -25.29
CA ASP A 881 -9.34 -18.31 -25.54
C ASP A 881 -7.91 -17.87 -25.15
N LEU A 882 -6.96 -18.81 -25.21
CA LEU A 882 -5.54 -18.57 -24.95
C LEU A 882 -4.73 -19.01 -26.18
N ASP A 883 -3.96 -18.09 -26.75
CA ASP A 883 -3.00 -18.45 -27.79
C ASP A 883 -1.88 -19.29 -27.17
N SER A 884 -1.75 -20.55 -27.62
CA SER A 884 -0.86 -21.54 -27.00
C SER A 884 0.63 -21.32 -27.31
N VAL A 885 0.96 -20.41 -28.23
CA VAL A 885 2.34 -20.11 -28.63
C VAL A 885 2.85 -18.86 -27.92
N SER A 886 2.07 -17.78 -27.97
CA SER A 886 2.39 -16.49 -27.36
C SER A 886 2.00 -16.41 -25.87
N GLY A 887 1.01 -17.20 -25.45
CA GLY A 887 0.40 -17.09 -24.12
C GLY A 887 -0.57 -15.90 -23.99
N GLU A 888 -0.94 -15.25 -25.10
CA GLU A 888 -1.88 -14.12 -25.07
C GLU A 888 -3.33 -14.56 -24.87
N VAL A 889 -4.06 -13.82 -24.04
CA VAL A 889 -5.51 -14.01 -23.85
C VAL A 889 -6.28 -13.29 -24.97
N ASN A 890 -7.25 -14.00 -25.55
CA ASN A 890 -8.15 -13.52 -26.59
C ASN A 890 -9.60 -13.45 -26.05
N GLY A 891 -10.39 -12.50 -26.57
CA GLY A 891 -11.84 -12.40 -26.33
C GLY A 891 -12.30 -12.04 -24.91
N LEU A 892 -11.39 -11.63 -24.02
CA LEU A 892 -11.74 -11.15 -22.68
C LEU A 892 -12.48 -9.80 -22.70
N PHE A 893 -12.28 -8.98 -23.75
CA PHE A 893 -12.90 -7.66 -23.96
C PHE A 893 -13.12 -7.34 -25.44
#